data_AF-A0A1I6TQ92-F1
#
_entry.id   AF-A0A1I6TQ92-F1
#
_cell.length_a   1.000
_cell.length_b   1.000
_cell.length_c   1.000
_cell.angle_alpha   90.00
_cell.angle_beta   90.00
_cell.angle_gamma   90.00
#
_symmetry.space_group_name_H-M   'P 1'
#
loop_
_entity.id
_entity.type
_entity.pdbx_description
1 polymer ?
#
loop_
_entity_poly.entity_id
_entity_poly.type
_entity_poly.pdbx_seq_one_letter_code
_entity_poly.pdbx_strand_id
1 'polypeptide(L)'
;MKYFQLSILFLFLFSSLSYADNVNMKLLGADDSGEKLNTQLINNTIADLSAKGGGTLYFPAGKYLTGAIKLKSHITIELESGAILLFSDNFDDYLPFVDMRYEGVMMKSFSPLLYAVEEENITIKGRGTIDGQGKKWWDEFYRVIVDLQKNGIKDLNKYQPLWDKENNTEELYRLTNSDYVNTLNRRFFRPPLFQTIRCENIRIEGITIVNSPFWTINPEFCENITVTGITINNPPSPNTDGINPSSCRNVHISDCHISVGDDCITIKSGRDEQARNLAIPCENITITNCTMLSGHGGVVIGSEVSGDVRKVVISNCVFDGTDRGIRLKSTRGRGGIVEEIRVSNIVMKNIQKEAIIMNLMYSKMDPEPVSERTPVFRNIHISNLTGTEVNKAIEVVGLEEMPVSDISFSNINIQSKQGATIENAKNVTLRDIRIDTSSPFRIAHSENVMMNNVWTGTPDNEKPLITVQDSKDLIIQGCFPMAGNRSFLRLDGKNEGVVLMNNYLKRVGEVLDKGSGDKNNPVYQTQQRFENRFERPLSEVLAEISERFNVRLSYDIDTIGKVLPYADFRIRSYSIEETLENILAPFDYKFVKQSDRHYKLKSYEYHRRTPEDGKKMLDYLASLYPDRKAWEERKKCLYTEVREKLGIDDLLMQRVHAKPILSKIRKYDGYTVQNFALETLPGLYVAGTIYTPLSKGKHALIICPNGHFADGRYRKDQQVRMGSLARMGAVCVGYDLFGWGESALQVGSEAHRSSAAHVIQAMNGIAILDYMLTRNDIDRERVGVNGGSGGGSQAVLLSVLDDRYTAMAPVVSLASHFDGGCPCESGLPVFLACGGTNNAELAAMFAPRPLLIVSDGGDWTASVPSLEYPYLKNMYALYDDAVGNVGNVHLEEEGHDFGFNKRKAVYDFFVSRFSLDRTKLDEGRITVEPQEALKSFDKDGELYPENAIRSFEQLQKYFR
;
A
#
# COMPACT_ATOMS: atom_id res chain seq x y z
N MET A 1 2.16 34.99 55.48
CA MET A 1 1.28 34.14 54.64
C MET A 1 0.48 35.09 53.75
N LYS A 2 0.97 35.41 52.54
CA LYS A 2 0.73 34.70 51.26
C LYS A 2 -0.78 34.63 50.93
N TYR A 3 -1.28 35.61 50.17
CA TYR A 3 -1.59 35.59 48.71
C TYR A 3 -2.97 34.95 48.45
N PHE A 4 -3.90 35.49 47.67
CA PHE A 4 -3.75 35.99 46.29
C PHE A 4 -4.91 36.97 45.97
N GLN A 5 -4.58 38.15 45.44
CA GLN A 5 -5.54 39.06 44.79
C GLN A 5 -5.70 38.66 43.33
N LEU A 6 -6.95 38.63 42.87
CA LEU A 6 -7.34 38.36 41.49
C LEU A 6 -7.26 39.67 40.69
N SER A 7 -6.24 39.79 39.84
CA SER A 7 -6.13 40.88 38.86
C SER A 7 -6.48 40.35 37.48
N ILE A 8 -7.49 40.98 36.88
CA ILE A 8 -7.95 40.83 35.50
C ILE A 8 -6.80 41.20 34.56
N LEU A 9 -6.33 40.26 33.74
CA LEU A 9 -5.47 40.54 32.59
C LEU A 9 -6.20 40.15 31.30
N PHE A 10 -6.63 41.16 30.55
CA PHE A 10 -7.07 41.04 29.16
C PHE A 10 -5.88 40.54 28.32
N LEU A 11 -5.87 39.26 27.94
CA LEU A 11 -5.00 38.74 26.89
C LEU A 11 -5.66 39.06 25.55
N PHE A 12 -5.29 40.20 24.96
CA PHE A 12 -5.45 40.42 23.53
C PHE A 12 -4.59 39.38 22.80
N LEU A 13 -5.22 38.32 22.30
CA LEU A 13 -4.67 37.52 21.21
C LEU A 13 -4.67 38.40 19.96
N PHE A 14 -3.60 39.17 19.78
CA PHE A 14 -3.20 39.63 18.46
C PHE A 14 -2.89 38.37 17.65
N SER A 15 -3.85 37.93 16.84
CA SER A 15 -3.57 37.12 15.67
C SER A 15 -2.77 38.02 14.73
N SER A 16 -1.44 37.95 14.82
CA SER A 16 -0.60 38.43 13.73
C SER A 16 -0.97 37.60 12.51
N LEU A 17 -1.75 38.19 11.59
CA LEU A 17 -1.85 37.72 10.22
C LEU A 17 -0.42 37.71 9.68
N SER A 18 0.23 36.54 9.70
CA SER A 18 1.49 36.31 9.01
C SER A 18 1.20 36.40 7.51
N TYR A 19 1.39 37.59 6.96
CA TYR A 19 1.42 37.78 5.52
C TYR A 19 2.68 37.07 5.03
N ALA A 20 2.54 35.90 4.41
CA ALA A 20 3.66 35.21 3.79
C ALA A 20 4.11 36.03 2.56
N ASP A 21 5.08 36.93 2.76
CA ASP A 21 5.63 37.77 1.70
C ASP A 21 6.31 36.88 0.64
N ASN A 22 5.96 37.07 -0.63
CA ASN A 22 6.60 36.40 -1.77
C ASN A 22 7.49 37.41 -2.52
N VAL A 23 8.80 37.18 -2.47
CA VAL A 23 9.84 38.06 -3.02
C VAL A 23 10.40 37.43 -4.29
N ASN A 24 10.10 38.05 -5.42
CA ASN A 24 10.72 37.69 -6.70
C ASN A 24 12.16 38.21 -6.74
N MET A 25 13.13 37.30 -6.70
CA MET A 25 14.55 37.64 -6.58
C MET A 25 15.08 38.43 -7.77
N LYS A 26 14.58 38.16 -8.99
CA LYS A 26 14.96 38.91 -10.19
C LYS A 26 14.46 40.35 -10.15
N LEU A 27 13.23 40.58 -9.70
CA LEU A 27 12.69 41.93 -9.52
C LEU A 27 13.38 42.70 -8.38
N LEU A 28 13.85 41.98 -7.35
CA LEU A 28 14.65 42.55 -6.26
C LEU A 28 16.07 42.95 -6.70
N GLY A 29 16.51 42.53 -7.89
CA GLY A 29 17.81 42.88 -8.46
C GLY A 29 18.85 41.77 -8.39
N ALA A 30 18.46 40.51 -8.17
CA ALA A 30 19.37 39.38 -8.32
C ALA A 30 19.78 39.22 -9.80
N ASP A 31 21.09 39.09 -10.03
CA ASP A 31 21.69 38.84 -11.33
C ASP A 31 21.43 37.38 -11.76
N ASP A 32 20.83 37.21 -12.93
CA ASP A 32 20.42 35.91 -13.47
C ASP A 32 21.29 35.42 -14.63
N SER A 33 22.48 36.01 -14.81
CA SER A 33 23.45 35.64 -15.85
C SER A 33 24.31 34.42 -15.48
N GLY A 34 24.46 34.17 -14.17
CA GLY A 34 25.36 33.17 -13.62
C GLY A 34 26.81 33.64 -13.48
N GLU A 35 27.07 34.93 -13.67
CA GLU A 35 28.42 35.50 -13.60
C GLU A 35 28.70 36.29 -12.31
N LYS A 36 27.66 36.86 -11.68
CA LYS A 36 27.79 37.69 -10.46
C LYS A 36 27.19 37.00 -9.24
N LEU A 37 27.90 37.09 -8.12
CA LEU A 37 27.45 36.55 -6.84
C LEU A 37 26.24 37.31 -6.29
N ASN A 38 25.17 36.57 -6.03
CA ASN A 38 23.95 37.03 -5.39
C ASN A 38 23.90 36.76 -3.88
N THR A 39 24.97 36.18 -3.31
CA THR A 39 25.03 35.64 -1.95
C THR A 39 24.51 36.62 -0.88
N GLN A 40 24.98 37.87 -0.92
CA GLN A 40 24.60 38.87 0.06
C GLN A 40 23.11 39.24 -0.06
N LEU A 41 22.62 39.40 -1.29
CA LEU A 41 21.22 39.74 -1.55
C LEU A 41 20.29 38.60 -1.09
N ILE A 42 20.64 37.35 -1.42
CA ILE A 42 19.86 36.18 -1.01
C ILE A 42 19.82 36.06 0.52
N ASN A 43 20.98 36.09 1.19
CA ASN A 43 21.04 35.92 2.65
C ASN A 43 20.36 37.09 3.40
N ASN A 44 20.48 38.32 2.91
CA ASN A 44 19.75 39.46 3.49
C ASN A 44 18.23 39.29 3.33
N THR A 45 17.77 38.85 2.16
CA THR A 45 16.34 38.62 1.91
C THR A 45 15.78 37.53 2.81
N ILE A 46 16.54 36.44 3.01
CA ILE A 46 16.19 35.38 3.95
C ILE A 46 16.05 35.92 5.38
N ALA A 47 17.03 36.70 5.84
CA ALA A 47 17.00 37.30 7.17
C ALA A 47 15.81 38.24 7.35
N ASP A 48 15.54 39.09 6.36
CA ASP A 48 14.44 40.06 6.37
C ASP A 48 13.06 39.38 6.38
N LEU A 49 12.88 38.32 5.58
CA LEU A 49 11.64 37.55 5.55
C LEU A 49 11.42 36.79 6.86
N SER A 50 12.46 36.13 7.37
CA SER A 50 12.36 35.39 8.63
C SER A 50 12.03 36.34 9.80
N ALA A 51 12.65 37.52 9.85
CA ALA A 51 12.35 38.54 10.86
C ALA A 51 10.90 39.06 10.80
N LYS A 52 10.21 38.91 9.66
CA LYS A 52 8.80 39.27 9.46
C LYS A 52 7.83 38.11 9.65
N GLY A 53 8.31 36.94 10.10
CA GLY A 53 7.48 35.76 10.34
C GLY A 53 7.46 34.75 9.19
N GLY A 54 8.34 34.89 8.21
CA GLY A 54 8.52 33.95 7.10
C GLY A 54 8.12 34.50 5.74
N GLY A 55 8.41 33.72 4.70
CA GLY A 55 8.10 34.10 3.33
C GLY A 55 8.74 33.20 2.28
N THR A 56 8.51 33.55 1.03
CA THR A 56 9.02 32.83 -0.14
C THR A 56 10.04 33.67 -0.90
N LEU A 57 11.22 33.13 -1.14
CA LEU A 57 12.14 33.60 -2.16
C LEU A 57 11.82 32.87 -3.46
N TYR A 58 11.20 33.58 -4.40
CA TYR A 58 10.85 33.06 -5.71
C TYR A 58 11.94 33.38 -6.74
N PHE A 59 12.51 32.36 -7.35
CA PHE A 59 13.49 32.46 -8.41
C PHE A 59 12.83 32.11 -9.76
N PRO A 60 12.56 33.09 -10.64
CA PRO A 60 12.09 32.81 -11.98
C PRO A 60 13.19 32.17 -12.84
N ALA A 61 12.86 31.78 -14.07
CA ALA A 61 13.85 31.26 -15.02
C ALA A 61 15.07 32.20 -15.18
N GLY A 62 16.28 31.64 -15.06
CA GLY A 62 17.54 32.38 -14.97
C GLY A 62 18.62 31.60 -14.23
N LYS A 63 19.88 32.07 -14.27
CA LYS A 63 21.01 31.43 -13.60
C LYS A 63 21.57 32.32 -12.48
N TYR A 64 21.39 31.91 -11.23
CA TYR A 64 21.71 32.74 -10.06
C TYR A 64 22.97 32.21 -9.36
N LEU A 65 24.12 32.83 -9.64
CA LEU A 65 25.37 32.46 -8.99
C LEU A 65 25.35 32.89 -7.51
N THR A 66 25.71 32.00 -6.59
CA THR A 66 25.72 32.26 -5.14
C THR A 66 26.79 31.43 -4.42
N GLY A 67 27.31 31.95 -3.32
CA GLY A 67 28.05 31.18 -2.31
C GLY A 67 27.10 30.48 -1.34
N ALA A 68 27.57 30.21 -0.12
CA ALA A 68 26.74 29.57 0.91
C ALA A 68 25.48 30.38 1.26
N ILE A 69 24.34 29.69 1.26
CA ILE A 69 23.04 30.23 1.67
C ILE A 69 22.74 29.76 3.10
N LYS A 70 22.48 30.71 3.99
CA LYS A 70 22.08 30.47 5.38
C LYS A 70 20.57 30.52 5.47
N LEU A 71 19.93 29.35 5.58
CA LEU A 71 18.49 29.24 5.74
C LEU A 71 18.08 29.67 7.16
N LYS A 72 16.82 30.11 7.27
CA LYS A 72 16.21 30.59 8.52
C LYS A 72 14.78 30.05 8.65
N SER A 73 14.22 30.19 9.84
CA SER A 73 12.87 29.69 10.13
C SER A 73 11.81 30.33 9.24
N HIS A 74 10.83 29.52 8.81
CA HIS A 74 9.67 29.88 7.98
C HIS A 74 10.02 30.35 6.56
N ILE A 75 11.11 29.84 5.99
CA ILE A 75 11.59 30.23 4.66
C ILE A 75 11.26 29.17 3.63
N THR A 76 10.70 29.63 2.52
CA THR A 76 10.54 28.84 1.29
C THR A 76 11.46 29.36 0.20
N ILE A 77 12.28 28.50 -0.40
CA ILE A 77 12.95 28.75 -1.67
C ILE A 77 12.14 28.06 -2.77
N GLU A 78 11.60 28.84 -3.71
CA GLU A 78 10.80 28.34 -4.83
C GLU A 78 11.54 28.58 -6.14
N LEU A 79 11.89 27.49 -6.84
CA LEU A 79 12.62 27.53 -8.12
C LEU A 79 11.66 27.23 -9.28
N GLU A 80 11.38 28.23 -10.11
CA GLU A 80 10.61 28.04 -11.34
C GLU A 80 11.30 27.06 -12.29
N SER A 81 10.54 26.41 -13.18
CA SER A 81 11.14 25.66 -14.28
C SER A 81 12.08 26.56 -15.09
N GLY A 82 13.33 26.10 -15.30
CA GLY A 82 14.38 26.88 -15.95
C GLY A 82 15.18 27.80 -15.02
N ALA A 83 14.82 27.91 -13.75
CA ALA A 83 15.67 28.55 -12.73
C ALA A 83 16.83 27.61 -12.36
N ILE A 84 18.04 28.14 -12.29
CA ILE A 84 19.24 27.42 -11.84
C ILE A 84 19.84 28.20 -10.68
N LEU A 85 19.76 27.65 -9.48
CA LEU A 85 20.54 28.13 -8.34
C LEU A 85 21.94 27.52 -8.45
N LEU A 86 22.89 28.35 -8.89
CA LEU A 86 24.24 27.94 -9.27
C LEU A 86 25.21 28.27 -8.13
N PHE A 87 25.74 27.24 -7.45
CA PHE A 87 26.70 27.44 -6.38
C PHE A 87 28.10 27.72 -6.91
N SER A 88 28.83 28.61 -6.22
CA SER A 88 30.19 29.01 -6.56
C SER A 88 31.15 27.84 -6.38
N ASP A 89 32.10 27.70 -7.31
CA ASP A 89 33.18 26.72 -7.21
C ASP A 89 34.44 27.32 -6.55
N ASN A 90 34.36 28.57 -6.05
CA ASN A 90 35.39 29.19 -5.22
C ASN A 90 35.21 28.80 -3.75
N PHE A 91 36.21 28.12 -3.18
CA PHE A 91 36.13 27.60 -1.81
C PHE A 91 36.04 28.71 -0.73
N ASP A 92 36.52 29.92 -1.03
CA ASP A 92 36.45 31.06 -0.10
C ASP A 92 35.00 31.53 0.15
N ASP A 93 34.08 31.27 -0.77
CA ASP A 93 32.67 31.66 -0.64
C ASP A 93 31.89 30.80 0.39
N TYR A 94 32.59 29.84 1.01
CA TYR A 94 32.09 28.93 2.05
C TYR A 94 32.81 29.11 3.39
N LEU A 95 33.59 30.19 3.52
CA LEU A 95 34.19 30.63 4.77
C LEU A 95 33.33 31.71 5.45
N PRO A 96 33.44 31.89 6.79
CA PRO A 96 34.28 31.14 7.72
C PRO A 96 33.80 29.71 7.92
N PHE A 97 34.65 28.85 8.50
CA PHE A 97 34.22 27.51 8.90
C PHE A 97 33.08 27.55 9.91
N VAL A 98 32.15 26.61 9.77
CA VAL A 98 30.97 26.43 10.62
C VAL A 98 30.97 25.01 11.20
N ASP A 99 30.23 24.82 12.30
CA ASP A 99 29.99 23.49 12.83
C ASP A 99 29.18 22.66 11.83
N MET A 100 29.69 21.48 11.49
CA MET A 100 29.09 20.58 10.52
C MET A 100 29.43 19.14 10.88
N ARG A 101 28.67 18.19 10.36
CA ARG A 101 28.99 16.76 10.52
C ARG A 101 29.59 16.21 9.23
N TYR A 102 30.82 15.72 9.31
CA TYR A 102 31.52 15.10 8.18
C TYR A 102 31.74 13.60 8.46
N GLU A 103 31.20 12.73 7.60
CA GLU A 103 31.28 11.26 7.74
C GLU A 103 30.95 10.74 9.16
N GLY A 104 29.97 11.38 9.81
CA GLY A 104 29.47 11.02 11.14
C GLY A 104 30.18 11.69 12.32
N VAL A 105 31.18 12.55 12.08
CA VAL A 105 31.94 13.27 13.11
C VAL A 105 31.66 14.77 13.04
N MET A 106 31.24 15.36 14.16
CA MET A 106 31.08 16.82 14.32
C MET A 106 32.44 17.50 14.36
N MET A 107 32.60 18.56 13.56
CA MET A 107 33.80 19.39 13.48
C MET A 107 33.47 20.76 12.87
N LYS A 108 34.42 21.70 12.92
CA LYS A 108 34.34 22.92 12.12
C LYS A 108 34.94 22.70 10.72
N SER A 109 34.21 23.05 9.67
CA SER A 109 34.70 23.02 8.29
C SER A 109 33.93 23.97 7.37
N PHE A 110 34.16 23.90 6.05
CA PHE A 110 33.46 24.73 5.07
C PHE A 110 31.95 24.69 5.27
N SER A 111 31.29 25.84 5.13
CA SER A 111 29.83 25.90 5.17
C SER A 111 29.23 24.97 4.12
N PRO A 112 28.24 24.13 4.49
CA PRO A 112 27.34 23.53 3.53
C PRO A 112 26.75 24.59 2.59
N LEU A 113 26.43 24.20 1.36
CA LEU A 113 25.96 25.13 0.32
C LEU A 113 24.61 25.75 0.75
N LEU A 114 23.72 24.91 1.30
CA LEU A 114 22.50 25.29 2.00
C LEU A 114 22.65 24.83 3.46
N TYR A 115 22.67 25.79 4.39
CA TYR A 115 23.00 25.54 5.79
C TYR A 115 21.99 26.15 6.75
N ALA A 116 21.61 25.41 7.79
CA ALA A 116 20.77 25.89 8.89
C ALA A 116 21.12 25.20 10.21
N VAL A 117 20.93 25.88 11.33
CA VAL A 117 21.09 25.30 12.68
C VAL A 117 19.96 25.79 13.56
N GLU A 118 19.21 24.87 14.18
CA GLU A 118 18.14 25.21 15.13
C GLU A 118 17.07 26.13 14.52
N GLU A 119 16.65 25.82 13.30
CA GLU A 119 15.60 26.53 12.56
C GLU A 119 14.42 25.60 12.25
N GLU A 120 13.24 26.16 11.98
CA GLU A 120 12.03 25.37 11.67
C GLU A 120 11.30 25.82 10.41
N ASN A 121 10.51 24.94 9.81
CA ASN A 121 9.63 25.26 8.67
C ASN A 121 10.41 25.74 7.44
N ILE A 122 11.38 24.94 7.01
CA ILE A 122 12.23 25.19 5.84
C ILE A 122 11.67 24.42 4.65
N THR A 123 11.34 25.12 3.55
CA THR A 123 10.89 24.49 2.30
C THR A 123 11.81 24.85 1.14
N ILE A 124 12.18 23.85 0.33
CA ILE A 124 12.78 24.06 -1.00
C ILE A 124 11.90 23.33 -2.00
N LYS A 125 11.30 24.04 -2.94
CA LYS A 125 10.33 23.46 -3.88
C LYS A 125 10.45 24.02 -5.28
N GLY A 126 9.79 23.36 -6.23
CA GLY A 126 9.62 23.85 -7.60
C GLY A 126 10.09 22.86 -8.64
N ARG A 127 10.42 23.33 -9.84
CA ARG A 127 10.89 22.51 -10.96
C ARG A 127 12.22 23.00 -11.56
N GLY A 128 12.89 23.91 -10.86
CA GLY A 128 14.24 24.37 -11.21
C GLY A 128 15.33 23.41 -10.73
N THR A 129 16.58 23.84 -10.97
CA THR A 129 17.79 23.06 -10.69
C THR A 129 18.64 23.73 -9.63
N ILE A 130 19.17 22.93 -8.71
CA ILE A 130 20.30 23.30 -7.85
C ILE A 130 21.57 22.66 -8.41
N ASP A 131 22.56 23.47 -8.77
CA ASP A 131 23.84 23.01 -9.31
C ASP A 131 24.97 23.34 -8.33
N GLY A 132 25.55 22.31 -7.71
CA GLY A 132 26.60 22.45 -6.70
C GLY A 132 28.00 22.77 -7.23
N GLN A 133 28.21 22.72 -8.56
CA GLN A 133 29.53 22.86 -9.20
C GLN A 133 30.66 22.02 -8.54
N GLY A 134 30.34 20.79 -8.12
CA GLY A 134 31.20 19.92 -7.32
C GLY A 134 32.57 19.57 -7.92
N LYS A 135 32.80 19.77 -9.22
CA LYS A 135 34.03 19.32 -9.89
C LYS A 135 35.31 19.84 -9.24
N LYS A 136 35.39 21.15 -8.93
CA LYS A 136 36.60 21.71 -8.30
C LYS A 136 36.86 21.08 -6.93
N TRP A 137 35.80 20.78 -6.18
CA TRP A 137 35.90 20.09 -4.89
C TRP A 137 36.42 18.66 -5.05
N TRP A 138 35.93 17.91 -6.03
CA TRP A 138 36.39 16.55 -6.30
C TRP A 138 37.85 16.52 -6.77
N ASP A 139 38.24 17.42 -7.67
CA ASP A 139 39.62 17.54 -8.15
C ASP A 139 40.60 17.81 -6.99
N GLU A 140 40.24 18.75 -6.10
CA GLU A 140 41.05 19.06 -4.93
C GLU A 140 41.11 17.90 -3.93
N PHE A 141 39.99 17.20 -3.70
CA PHE A 141 39.95 16.01 -2.88
C PHE A 141 40.90 14.93 -3.37
N TYR A 142 40.91 14.64 -4.68
CA TYR A 142 41.84 13.67 -5.25
C TYR A 142 43.29 14.16 -5.18
N ARG A 143 43.54 15.46 -5.41
CA ARG A 143 44.88 16.05 -5.28
C ARG A 143 45.44 15.84 -3.87
N VAL A 144 44.65 16.13 -2.85
CA VAL A 144 45.01 15.95 -1.43
C VAL A 144 45.29 14.48 -1.11
N ILE A 145 44.43 13.55 -1.55
CA ILE A 145 44.64 12.11 -1.30
C ILE A 145 45.92 11.59 -1.95
N VAL A 146 46.13 11.90 -3.23
CA VAL A 146 47.31 11.43 -3.98
C VAL A 146 48.59 11.96 -3.35
N ASP A 147 48.57 13.19 -2.89
CA ASP A 147 49.74 13.79 -2.25
C ASP A 147 49.98 13.23 -0.85
N LEU A 148 48.94 13.08 -0.02
CA LEU A 148 49.03 12.45 1.30
C LEU A 148 49.65 11.05 1.23
N GLN A 149 49.27 10.26 0.21
CA GLN A 149 49.84 8.93 -0.02
C GLN A 149 51.33 8.95 -0.41
N LYS A 150 51.77 9.99 -1.12
CA LYS A 150 53.16 10.11 -1.60
C LYS A 150 54.10 10.75 -0.59
N ASN A 151 53.59 11.73 0.15
CA ASN A 151 54.40 12.68 0.90
C ASN A 151 54.06 12.73 2.40
N GLY A 152 53.04 12.00 2.86
CA GLY A 152 52.53 12.11 4.23
C GLY A 152 51.77 13.41 4.47
N ILE A 153 51.51 13.72 5.75
CA ILE A 153 50.71 14.88 6.15
C ILE A 153 51.52 16.17 5.93
N LYS A 154 50.99 17.11 5.13
CA LYS A 154 51.53 18.46 4.94
C LYS A 154 50.43 19.45 4.49
N ASP A 155 50.73 20.74 4.61
CA ASP A 155 49.87 21.83 4.14
C ASP A 155 50.05 22.07 2.62
N LEU A 156 49.05 21.65 1.84
CA LEU A 156 48.97 21.77 0.38
C LEU A 156 48.20 22.99 -0.11
N ASN A 157 47.36 23.55 0.76
CA ASN A 157 46.51 24.70 0.49
C ASN A 157 46.31 25.47 1.79
N LYS A 158 45.74 26.68 1.70
CA LYS A 158 45.53 27.55 2.86
C LYS A 158 44.48 27.03 3.85
N TYR A 159 43.67 26.04 3.48
CA TYR A 159 42.52 25.60 4.27
C TYR A 159 42.89 24.53 5.30
N GLN A 160 43.89 23.70 5.03
CA GLN A 160 44.38 22.68 5.97
C GLN A 160 44.92 23.28 7.28
N PRO A 161 45.84 24.27 7.27
CA PRO A 161 46.29 24.90 8.50
C PRO A 161 45.18 25.71 9.18
N LEU A 162 44.21 26.23 8.42
CA LEU A 162 43.02 26.89 8.98
C LEU A 162 42.13 25.89 9.73
N TRP A 163 41.98 24.67 9.22
CA TRP A 163 41.18 23.63 9.85
C TRP A 163 41.81 23.15 11.15
N ASP A 164 43.12 22.94 11.17
CA ASP A 164 43.85 22.56 12.40
C ASP A 164 43.74 23.65 13.46
N LYS A 165 43.64 24.92 13.07
CA LYS A 165 43.44 26.04 14.02
C LYS A 165 42.04 26.09 14.63
N GLU A 166 41.02 25.67 13.89
CA GLU A 166 39.60 25.72 14.32
C GLU A 166 39.13 24.46 15.04
N ASN A 167 39.93 23.39 15.08
CA ASN A 167 39.53 22.08 15.62
C ASN A 167 40.54 21.52 16.63
N ASN A 168 40.04 20.74 17.60
CA ASN A 168 40.89 19.94 18.48
C ASN A 168 41.26 18.61 17.79
N THR A 169 42.32 18.64 17.00
CA THR A 169 42.77 17.51 16.19
C THR A 169 43.10 16.27 17.03
N GLU A 170 43.75 16.41 18.18
CA GLU A 170 44.10 15.29 19.07
C GLU A 170 42.84 14.57 19.58
N GLU A 171 41.82 15.34 19.97
CA GLU A 171 40.54 14.80 20.42
C GLU A 171 39.80 14.07 19.30
N LEU A 172 39.81 14.61 18.07
CA LEU A 172 39.18 13.94 16.91
C LEU A 172 39.83 12.57 16.62
N TYR A 173 41.16 12.46 16.72
CA TYR A 173 41.83 11.15 16.60
C TYR A 173 41.45 10.21 17.75
N ARG A 174 41.37 10.71 18.98
CA ARG A 174 41.02 9.89 20.15
C ARG A 174 39.60 9.31 20.06
N LEU A 175 38.66 10.10 19.56
CA LEU A 175 37.23 9.76 19.48
C LEU A 175 36.86 8.83 18.32
N THR A 176 37.77 8.61 17.38
CA THR A 176 37.49 7.88 16.13
C THR A 176 38.32 6.61 16.03
N ASN A 177 37.77 5.60 15.35
CA ASN A 177 38.49 4.35 15.11
C ASN A 177 39.61 4.53 14.09
N SER A 178 40.56 3.58 14.11
CA SER A 178 41.75 3.61 13.22
C SER A 178 41.38 3.63 11.73
N ASP A 179 40.19 3.15 11.37
CA ASP A 179 39.70 3.18 9.98
C ASP A 179 39.32 4.58 9.47
N TYR A 180 39.22 5.58 10.36
CA TYR A 180 38.93 6.97 10.02
C TYR A 180 40.17 7.88 9.99
N VAL A 181 41.32 7.41 10.49
CA VAL A 181 42.58 8.17 10.58
C VAL A 181 42.99 8.76 9.23
N ASN A 182 42.88 7.98 8.15
CA ASN A 182 43.21 8.45 6.80
C ASN A 182 42.27 9.54 6.28
N THR A 183 41.00 9.55 6.71
CA THR A 183 40.08 10.64 6.39
C THR A 183 40.50 11.90 7.14
N LEU A 184 40.78 11.80 8.44
CA LEU A 184 41.23 12.95 9.24
C LEU A 184 42.50 13.58 8.66
N ASN A 185 43.49 12.76 8.29
CA ASN A 185 44.80 13.19 7.74
C ASN A 185 44.68 14.13 6.53
N ARG A 186 43.53 14.17 5.84
CA ARG A 186 43.31 15.05 4.68
C ARG A 186 43.29 16.53 5.08
N ARG A 187 42.78 16.88 6.27
CA ARG A 187 42.59 18.27 6.74
C ARG A 187 41.79 19.17 5.78
N PHE A 188 41.13 18.57 4.79
CA PHE A 188 40.34 19.23 3.77
C PHE A 188 39.06 18.40 3.58
N PHE A 189 37.93 18.97 3.99
CA PHE A 189 36.66 18.27 4.10
C PHE A 189 35.63 19.00 3.24
N ARG A 190 35.15 18.34 2.18
CA ARG A 190 34.21 18.95 1.23
C ARG A 190 32.86 19.23 1.90
N PRO A 191 32.22 20.37 1.64
CA PRO A 191 30.92 20.65 2.25
C PRO A 191 29.80 19.79 1.62
N PRO A 192 28.83 19.28 2.40
CA PRO A 192 27.56 18.80 1.86
C PRO A 192 26.84 19.90 1.08
N LEU A 193 26.01 19.52 0.11
CA LEU A 193 25.19 20.50 -0.61
C LEU A 193 24.07 21.04 0.30
N PHE A 194 23.35 20.18 0.99
CA PHE A 194 22.34 20.58 1.97
C PHE A 194 22.65 19.90 3.30
N GLN A 195 22.90 20.69 4.35
CA GLN A 195 22.99 20.17 5.71
C GLN A 195 22.33 21.14 6.69
N THR A 196 21.28 20.65 7.33
CA THR A 196 20.58 21.30 8.42
C THR A 196 20.88 20.56 9.70
N ILE A 197 21.08 21.26 10.81
CA ILE A 197 21.46 20.68 12.09
C ILE A 197 20.40 21.04 13.13
N ARG A 198 19.79 20.04 13.79
CA ARG A 198 18.76 20.26 14.82
C ARG A 198 17.58 21.12 14.35
N CYS A 199 17.14 20.92 13.11
CA CYS A 199 16.02 21.65 12.51
C CYS A 199 14.73 20.82 12.51
N GLU A 200 13.59 21.48 12.43
CA GLU A 200 12.27 20.85 12.42
C GLU A 200 11.45 21.24 11.19
N ASN A 201 10.58 20.36 10.69
CA ASN A 201 9.64 20.64 9.61
C ASN A 201 10.36 21.06 8.32
N ILE A 202 11.10 20.12 7.72
CA ILE A 202 11.88 20.34 6.50
C ILE A 202 11.18 19.68 5.32
N ARG A 203 11.00 20.43 4.23
CA ARG A 203 10.32 19.96 3.03
C ARG A 203 11.13 20.24 1.76
N ILE A 204 11.41 19.20 0.96
CA ILE A 204 12.15 19.32 -0.30
C ILE A 204 11.35 18.64 -1.42
N GLU A 205 10.91 19.40 -2.42
CA GLU A 205 9.91 18.94 -3.39
C GLU A 205 10.22 19.30 -4.85
N GLY A 206 10.10 18.33 -5.75
CA GLY A 206 10.04 18.53 -7.21
C GLY A 206 11.32 19.02 -7.92
N ILE A 207 12.29 19.56 -7.18
CA ILE A 207 13.51 20.13 -7.75
C ILE A 207 14.45 19.07 -8.32
N THR A 208 15.35 19.52 -9.20
CA THR A 208 16.49 18.74 -9.67
C THR A 208 17.77 19.18 -8.96
N ILE A 209 18.62 18.25 -8.51
CA ILE A 209 19.92 18.55 -7.90
C ILE A 209 21.02 17.85 -8.69
N VAL A 210 22.08 18.59 -9.03
CA VAL A 210 23.23 18.08 -9.79
C VAL A 210 24.56 18.57 -9.20
N ASN A 211 25.62 17.84 -9.51
CA ASN A 211 27.01 18.21 -9.20
C ASN A 211 27.27 18.55 -7.73
N SER A 212 26.76 17.75 -6.79
CA SER A 212 27.02 17.95 -5.37
C SER A 212 28.52 17.83 -5.04
N PRO A 213 29.13 18.74 -4.26
CA PRO A 213 30.54 18.62 -3.84
C PRO A 213 30.84 17.37 -3.01
N PHE A 214 29.86 16.94 -2.22
CA PHE A 214 29.90 15.80 -1.30
C PHE A 214 28.48 15.21 -1.18
N TRP A 215 28.04 14.78 0.01
CA TRP A 215 26.67 14.36 0.29
C TRP A 215 25.64 15.42 -0.13
N THR A 216 24.56 14.99 -0.78
CA THR A 216 23.63 15.91 -1.46
C THR A 216 22.60 16.49 -0.49
N ILE A 217 21.75 15.65 0.11
CA ILE A 217 20.77 16.06 1.13
C ILE A 217 21.13 15.34 2.42
N ASN A 218 21.69 16.04 3.40
CA ASN A 218 22.19 15.44 4.65
C ASN A 218 21.70 16.23 5.87
N PRO A 219 20.43 16.08 6.28
CA PRO A 219 19.97 16.60 7.55
C PRO A 219 20.57 15.81 8.72
N GLU A 220 20.93 16.51 9.78
CA GLU A 220 21.57 15.99 11.00
C GLU A 220 20.74 16.38 12.22
N PHE A 221 20.37 15.41 13.06
CA PHE A 221 19.59 15.65 14.30
C PHE A 221 18.23 16.34 14.07
N CYS A 222 17.66 16.21 12.88
CA CYS A 222 16.44 16.91 12.49
C CYS A 222 15.18 16.06 12.71
N GLU A 223 14.02 16.72 12.80
CA GLU A 223 12.72 16.08 12.99
C GLU A 223 11.70 16.54 11.93
N ASN A 224 10.81 15.63 11.53
CA ASN A 224 9.75 15.85 10.55
C ASN A 224 10.30 16.34 9.19
N ILE A 225 10.84 15.39 8.43
CA ILE A 225 11.50 15.66 7.15
C ILE A 225 10.72 14.98 6.03
N THR A 226 10.32 15.73 5.02
CA THR A 226 9.68 15.22 3.81
C THR A 226 10.53 15.56 2.59
N VAL A 227 10.95 14.53 1.85
CA VAL A 227 11.60 14.67 0.54
C VAL A 227 10.76 13.93 -0.48
N THR A 228 10.15 14.65 -1.42
CA THR A 228 9.21 14.05 -2.37
C THR A 228 9.39 14.53 -3.80
N GLY A 229 9.33 13.60 -4.77
CA GLY A 229 9.30 13.93 -6.19
C GLY A 229 10.56 14.61 -6.73
N ILE A 230 11.70 14.54 -6.02
CA ILE A 230 12.94 15.17 -6.48
C ILE A 230 13.72 14.27 -7.44
N THR A 231 14.59 14.89 -8.24
CA THR A 231 15.59 14.19 -9.04
C THR A 231 17.00 14.57 -8.58
N ILE A 232 17.84 13.58 -8.28
CA ILE A 232 19.27 13.78 -8.03
C ILE A 232 20.06 13.10 -9.15
N ASN A 233 20.91 13.86 -9.84
CA ASN A 233 21.76 13.33 -10.89
C ASN A 233 23.19 13.85 -10.72
N ASN A 234 23.98 13.13 -9.95
CA ASN A 234 25.42 13.38 -9.81
C ASN A 234 26.18 12.45 -10.77
N PRO A 235 27.25 12.94 -11.43
CA PRO A 235 28.13 12.07 -12.22
C PRO A 235 28.84 11.05 -11.32
N PRO A 236 29.61 10.09 -11.88
CA PRO A 236 30.56 9.30 -11.10
C PRO A 236 31.55 10.21 -10.38
N SER A 237 31.31 10.45 -9.09
CA SER A 237 32.05 11.41 -8.26
C SER A 237 32.14 10.93 -6.79
N PRO A 238 33.23 11.26 -6.08
CA PRO A 238 33.50 10.69 -4.76
C PRO A 238 32.48 11.14 -3.73
N ASN A 239 31.86 10.20 -3.00
CA ASN A 239 30.99 10.48 -1.84
C ASN A 239 29.85 11.46 -2.16
N THR A 240 29.18 11.25 -3.29
CA THR A 240 28.06 12.07 -3.74
C THR A 240 26.71 11.42 -3.43
N ASP A 241 26.60 10.87 -2.22
CA ASP A 241 25.41 10.21 -1.71
C ASP A 241 24.16 11.09 -1.91
N GLY A 242 23.01 10.49 -2.20
CA GLY A 242 21.78 11.22 -2.49
C GLY A 242 21.13 11.79 -1.22
N ILE A 243 20.26 11.00 -0.57
CA ILE A 243 19.49 11.46 0.60
C ILE A 243 19.97 10.72 1.85
N ASN A 244 20.46 11.48 2.83
CA ASN A 244 21.33 10.99 3.90
C ASN A 244 20.87 11.49 5.29
N PRO A 245 19.67 11.11 5.76
CA PRO A 245 19.23 11.48 7.12
C PRO A 245 20.10 10.81 8.17
N SER A 246 20.63 11.63 9.08
CA SER A 246 21.56 11.18 10.10
C SER A 246 21.11 11.65 11.49
N SER A 247 20.92 10.69 12.42
CA SER A 247 20.33 10.94 13.75
C SER A 247 18.99 11.70 13.69
N CYS A 248 18.19 11.48 12.64
CA CYS A 248 16.91 12.17 12.40
C CYS A 248 15.71 11.35 12.84
N ARG A 249 14.56 12.01 13.05
CA ARG A 249 13.30 11.37 13.44
C ARG A 249 12.15 11.76 12.50
N ASN A 250 11.26 10.81 12.20
CA ASN A 250 10.04 11.05 11.40
C ASN A 250 10.38 11.56 9.99
N VAL A 251 11.01 10.69 9.19
CA VAL A 251 11.49 11.03 7.85
C VAL A 251 10.70 10.28 6.78
N HIS A 252 10.21 10.99 5.78
CA HIS A 252 9.47 10.45 4.64
C HIS A 252 10.19 10.80 3.34
N ILE A 253 10.60 9.78 2.60
CA ILE A 253 11.24 9.91 1.29
C ILE A 253 10.38 9.18 0.27
N SER A 254 9.86 9.90 -0.72
CA SER A 254 8.88 9.33 -1.67
C SER A 254 9.06 9.82 -3.10
N ASP A 255 8.76 8.97 -4.08
CA ASP A 255 8.64 9.36 -5.50
C ASP A 255 9.92 9.98 -6.10
N CYS A 256 11.09 9.68 -5.52
CA CYS A 256 12.38 10.27 -5.92
C CYS A 256 13.08 9.44 -7.02
N HIS A 257 13.82 10.14 -7.89
CA HIS A 257 14.68 9.53 -8.91
C HIS A 257 16.14 9.87 -8.63
N ILE A 258 16.97 8.87 -8.33
CA ILE A 258 18.32 9.10 -7.78
C ILE A 258 19.35 8.34 -8.61
N SER A 259 20.34 9.08 -9.10
CA SER A 259 21.55 8.57 -9.77
C SER A 259 22.76 9.32 -9.24
N VAL A 260 23.69 8.62 -8.63
CA VAL A 260 24.80 9.21 -7.88
C VAL A 260 26.11 8.41 -8.00
N GLY A 261 27.20 9.01 -7.52
CA GLY A 261 28.51 8.36 -7.45
C GLY A 261 28.76 7.49 -6.22
N ASP A 262 27.85 7.48 -5.23
CA ASP A 262 27.95 6.67 -4.01
C ASP A 262 26.57 6.10 -3.61
N ASP A 263 26.19 6.02 -2.33
CA ASP A 263 24.90 5.47 -1.90
C ASP A 263 23.70 6.38 -2.32
N CYS A 264 22.63 5.83 -2.91
CA CYS A 264 21.46 6.61 -3.35
C CYS A 264 20.67 7.20 -2.17
N ILE A 265 20.26 6.36 -1.23
CA ILE A 265 19.71 6.77 0.07
C ILE A 265 20.50 6.06 1.16
N THR A 266 20.98 6.78 2.16
CA THR A 266 21.77 6.22 3.26
C THR A 266 21.27 6.71 4.61
N ILE A 267 21.01 5.80 5.55
CA ILE A 267 20.56 6.14 6.90
C ILE A 267 21.73 5.99 7.86
N LYS A 268 22.00 7.02 8.65
CA LYS A 268 23.15 7.09 9.56
C LYS A 268 22.73 7.62 10.94
N SER A 269 23.60 7.53 11.92
CA SER A 269 23.43 8.10 13.26
C SER A 269 24.78 8.47 13.90
N GLY A 270 25.76 8.77 13.06
CA GLY A 270 27.09 9.18 13.49
C GLY A 270 28.08 8.06 13.75
N ARG A 271 29.30 8.46 14.11
CA ARG A 271 30.47 7.60 14.14
C ARG A 271 31.10 7.53 15.54
N ASP A 272 31.45 6.31 15.90
CA ASP A 272 32.33 5.91 17.00
C ASP A 272 31.97 6.53 18.36
N GLU A 273 32.98 6.90 19.17
CA GLU A 273 32.78 7.34 20.56
C GLU A 273 31.93 8.61 20.64
N GLN A 274 32.13 9.56 19.72
CA GLN A 274 31.37 10.80 19.71
C GLN A 274 29.86 10.53 19.56
N ALA A 275 29.46 9.65 18.64
CA ALA A 275 28.05 9.34 18.43
C ALA A 275 27.45 8.43 19.51
N ARG A 276 28.23 7.48 20.06
CA ARG A 276 27.79 6.70 21.23
C ARG A 276 27.50 7.60 22.43
N ASN A 277 28.34 8.61 22.67
CA ASN A 277 28.14 9.57 23.75
C ASN A 277 26.90 10.47 23.54
N LEU A 278 26.59 10.82 22.28
CA LEU A 278 25.37 11.56 21.96
C LEU A 278 24.11 10.72 22.13
N ALA A 279 24.17 9.42 21.80
CA ALA A 279 23.07 8.47 21.92
C ALA A 279 21.77 8.91 21.22
N ILE A 280 21.89 9.51 20.03
CA ILE A 280 20.74 9.98 19.24
C ILE A 280 20.53 9.05 18.02
N PRO A 281 19.47 8.23 18.02
CA PRO A 281 19.17 7.31 16.92
C PRO A 281 18.64 8.04 15.69
N CYS A 282 18.74 7.37 14.55
CA CYS A 282 17.93 7.70 13.38
C CYS A 282 16.74 6.76 13.32
N GLU A 283 15.52 7.29 13.45
CA GLU A 283 14.34 6.44 13.63
C GLU A 283 13.04 6.97 13.02
N ASN A 284 12.09 6.06 12.79
CA ASN A 284 10.81 6.32 12.13
C ASN A 284 11.02 6.86 10.69
N ILE A 285 11.60 6.02 9.84
CA ILE A 285 11.95 6.37 8.46
C ILE A 285 11.07 5.57 7.50
N THR A 286 10.40 6.24 6.57
CA THR A 286 9.66 5.63 5.46
C THR A 286 10.29 6.02 4.13
N ILE A 287 10.67 5.03 3.34
CA ILE A 287 11.17 5.18 1.97
C ILE A 287 10.23 4.43 1.04
N THR A 288 9.60 5.12 0.08
CA THR A 288 8.67 4.45 -0.84
C THR A 288 8.63 5.03 -2.24
N ASN A 289 8.27 4.20 -3.24
CA ASN A 289 8.07 4.63 -4.62
C ASN A 289 9.30 5.31 -5.26
N CYS A 290 10.51 4.98 -4.81
CA CYS A 290 11.75 5.57 -5.34
C CYS A 290 12.38 4.71 -6.44
N THR A 291 13.03 5.37 -7.39
CA THR A 291 13.86 4.73 -8.42
C THR A 291 15.32 5.09 -8.19
N MET A 292 16.16 4.08 -8.00
CA MET A 292 17.61 4.21 -7.83
C MET A 292 18.30 3.63 -9.05
N LEU A 293 19.12 4.44 -9.72
CA LEU A 293 19.80 4.08 -10.95
C LEU A 293 21.27 3.71 -10.65
N SER A 294 22.20 4.66 -10.78
CA SER A 294 23.60 4.47 -10.42
C SER A 294 23.86 4.78 -8.93
N GLY A 295 24.68 3.95 -8.28
CA GLY A 295 25.19 4.20 -6.93
C GLY A 295 25.81 2.96 -6.27
N HIS A 296 26.58 3.14 -5.20
CA HIS A 296 27.19 2.06 -4.40
C HIS A 296 26.17 1.17 -3.66
N GLY A 297 24.95 1.69 -3.46
CA GLY A 297 23.81 0.98 -2.88
C GLY A 297 22.50 1.73 -3.15
N GLY A 298 21.41 0.99 -3.33
CA GLY A 298 20.07 1.57 -3.54
C GLY A 298 19.52 2.19 -2.25
N VAL A 299 19.36 1.38 -1.21
CA VAL A 299 19.11 1.88 0.16
C VAL A 299 20.14 1.28 1.10
N VAL A 300 20.78 2.14 1.86
CA VAL A 300 21.92 1.80 2.70
C VAL A 300 21.67 2.21 4.14
N ILE A 301 22.13 1.40 5.09
CA ILE A 301 22.20 1.76 6.50
C ILE A 301 23.67 1.64 6.93
N GLY A 302 24.23 2.75 7.41
CA GLY A 302 25.61 2.87 7.87
C GLY A 302 26.61 3.42 6.86
N SER A 303 27.93 3.39 7.14
CA SER A 303 28.57 2.64 8.23
C SER A 303 28.52 3.32 9.60
N GLU A 304 28.13 4.59 9.61
CA GLU A 304 28.04 5.47 10.76
C GLU A 304 26.71 5.21 11.47
N VAL A 305 26.62 4.13 12.25
CA VAL A 305 25.40 3.70 12.98
C VAL A 305 25.56 3.74 14.49
N SER A 306 26.57 4.44 14.99
CA SER A 306 26.99 4.39 16.40
C SER A 306 25.97 4.97 17.37
N GLY A 307 25.01 5.78 16.89
CA GLY A 307 23.89 6.30 17.67
C GLY A 307 22.61 5.45 17.58
N ASP A 308 22.67 4.27 16.94
CA ASP A 308 21.55 3.38 16.58
C ASP A 308 20.74 3.81 15.34
N VAL A 309 20.13 2.84 14.67
CA VAL A 309 19.15 3.04 13.59
C VAL A 309 17.99 2.07 13.79
N ARG A 310 16.75 2.56 13.83
CA ARG A 310 15.58 1.68 14.02
C ARG A 310 14.30 2.15 13.37
N LYS A 311 13.32 1.25 13.23
CA LYS A 311 11.98 1.55 12.68
C LYS A 311 12.06 2.16 11.28
N VAL A 312 12.63 1.38 10.36
CA VAL A 312 12.81 1.76 8.96
C VAL A 312 11.93 0.89 8.08
N VAL A 313 11.10 1.51 7.26
CA VAL A 313 10.28 0.85 6.24
C VAL A 313 10.76 1.27 4.85
N ILE A 314 11.08 0.29 4.01
CA ILE A 314 11.48 0.48 2.62
C ILE A 314 10.51 -0.33 1.75
N SER A 315 9.76 0.33 0.86
CA SER A 315 8.78 -0.38 0.04
C SER A 315 8.52 0.20 -1.34
N ASN A 316 8.15 -0.64 -2.30
CA ASN A 316 7.75 -0.21 -3.65
C ASN A 316 8.87 0.52 -4.41
N CYS A 317 10.13 0.08 -4.27
CA CYS A 317 11.28 0.73 -4.92
C CYS A 317 11.82 -0.11 -6.07
N VAL A 318 12.42 0.58 -7.05
CA VAL A 318 13.10 -0.02 -8.20
C VAL A 318 14.58 0.32 -8.15
N PHE A 319 15.44 -0.69 -8.23
CA PHE A 319 16.89 -0.52 -8.34
C PHE A 319 17.36 -1.04 -9.71
N ASP A 320 17.91 -0.17 -10.55
CA ASP A 320 18.35 -0.52 -11.90
C ASP A 320 19.74 0.05 -12.19
N GLY A 321 20.77 -0.78 -11.98
CA GLY A 321 22.16 -0.42 -12.24
C GLY A 321 23.02 -0.09 -11.02
N THR A 322 22.50 -0.19 -9.79
CA THR A 322 23.30 0.04 -8.59
C THR A 322 24.32 -1.08 -8.36
N ASP A 323 25.40 -0.79 -7.63
CA ASP A 323 26.34 -1.80 -7.17
C ASP A 323 25.64 -2.83 -6.27
N ARG A 324 24.81 -2.35 -5.35
CA ARG A 324 24.09 -3.15 -4.36
C ARG A 324 22.65 -2.71 -4.25
N GLY A 325 21.76 -3.63 -3.89
CA GLY A 325 20.38 -3.30 -3.59
C GLY A 325 20.24 -2.76 -2.16
N ILE A 326 19.83 -3.61 -1.23
CA ILE A 326 19.71 -3.30 0.20
C ILE A 326 21.04 -3.59 0.89
N ARG A 327 21.64 -2.59 1.53
CA ARG A 327 22.98 -2.69 2.12
C ARG A 327 23.02 -2.21 3.56
N LEU A 328 23.34 -3.09 4.50
CA LEU A 328 23.62 -2.74 5.89
C LEU A 328 25.11 -2.94 6.15
N LYS A 329 25.80 -1.91 6.65
CA LYS A 329 27.25 -1.93 6.87
C LYS A 329 27.61 -1.39 8.24
N SER A 330 28.46 -2.12 8.98
CA SER A 330 29.11 -1.65 10.20
C SER A 330 30.44 -2.37 10.40
N THR A 331 31.20 -2.00 11.42
CA THR A 331 32.49 -2.61 11.76
C THR A 331 32.70 -2.60 13.27
N ARG A 332 33.55 -3.50 13.79
CA ARG A 332 33.99 -3.44 15.20
C ARG A 332 34.54 -2.06 15.55
N GLY A 333 34.35 -1.66 16.80
CA GLY A 333 34.61 -0.29 17.25
C GLY A 333 33.46 0.69 17.04
N ARG A 334 32.51 0.45 16.13
CA ARG A 334 31.38 1.37 15.89
C ARG A 334 30.38 1.36 17.04
N GLY A 335 30.05 0.19 17.56
CA GLY A 335 28.89 0.01 18.43
C GLY A 335 27.58 0.21 17.69
N GLY A 336 26.55 0.55 18.46
CA GLY A 336 25.21 0.84 17.97
C GLY A 336 24.42 -0.39 17.54
N ILE A 337 23.10 -0.22 17.49
CA ILE A 337 22.13 -1.25 17.13
C ILE A 337 21.39 -0.81 15.87
N VAL A 338 21.31 -1.72 14.89
CA VAL A 338 20.41 -1.60 13.73
C VAL A 338 19.30 -2.64 13.88
N GLU A 339 18.07 -2.18 14.08
CA GLU A 339 16.93 -3.08 14.29
C GLU A 339 15.58 -2.56 13.79
N GLU A 340 14.56 -3.42 13.77
CA GLU A 340 13.20 -3.07 13.32
C GLU A 340 13.19 -2.56 11.86
N ILE A 341 13.86 -3.29 10.97
CA ILE A 341 13.96 -2.95 9.54
C ILE A 341 12.99 -3.82 8.74
N ARG A 342 12.11 -3.18 7.96
CA ARG A 342 11.12 -3.83 7.09
C ARG A 342 11.36 -3.42 5.64
N VAL A 343 11.61 -4.40 4.78
CA VAL A 343 11.76 -4.20 3.34
C VAL A 343 10.74 -5.04 2.59
N SER A 344 9.98 -4.45 1.67
CA SER A 344 9.00 -5.19 0.89
C SER A 344 8.76 -4.64 -0.51
N ASN A 345 8.35 -5.49 -1.45
CA ASN A 345 7.97 -5.08 -2.81
C ASN A 345 9.09 -4.31 -3.54
N ILE A 346 10.21 -5.01 -3.78
CA ILE A 346 11.39 -4.43 -4.43
C ILE A 346 11.65 -5.13 -5.76
N VAL A 347 11.92 -4.35 -6.79
CA VAL A 347 12.36 -4.84 -8.11
C VAL A 347 13.80 -4.43 -8.34
N MET A 348 14.65 -5.40 -8.69
CA MET A 348 16.06 -5.17 -8.96
C MET A 348 16.45 -5.66 -10.36
N LYS A 349 17.26 -4.87 -11.05
CA LYS A 349 17.91 -5.25 -12.30
C LYS A 349 19.36 -4.76 -12.32
N ASN A 350 20.23 -5.54 -12.95
CA ASN A 350 21.61 -5.14 -13.25
C ASN A 350 22.39 -4.72 -11.98
N ILE A 351 22.32 -5.57 -10.95
CA ILE A 351 23.00 -5.32 -9.67
C ILE A 351 24.43 -5.86 -9.74
N GLN A 352 25.42 -4.97 -9.65
CA GLN A 352 26.82 -5.32 -9.96
C GLN A 352 27.47 -6.23 -8.91
N LYS A 353 27.01 -6.18 -7.65
CA LYS A 353 27.53 -6.92 -6.50
C LYS A 353 26.38 -7.65 -5.80
N GLU A 354 26.02 -7.31 -4.57
CA GLU A 354 25.01 -8.02 -3.79
C GLU A 354 23.62 -7.36 -3.89
N ALA A 355 22.57 -8.12 -4.21
CA ALA A 355 21.19 -7.63 -4.14
C ALA A 355 20.80 -7.30 -2.69
N ILE A 356 21.17 -8.18 -1.75
CA ILE A 356 21.03 -7.93 -0.30
C ILE A 356 22.37 -8.22 0.37
N ILE A 357 22.86 -7.28 1.17
CA ILE A 357 24.04 -7.48 2.01
C ILE A 357 23.87 -6.92 3.42
N MET A 358 24.26 -7.71 4.41
CA MET A 358 24.45 -7.31 5.80
C MET A 358 25.88 -7.65 6.20
N ASN A 359 26.70 -6.64 6.49
CA ASN A 359 28.14 -6.82 6.72
C ASN A 359 28.61 -6.06 7.96
N LEU A 360 28.89 -6.80 9.04
CA LEU A 360 29.51 -6.27 10.27
C LEU A 360 31.05 -6.24 10.21
N MET A 361 31.65 -6.66 9.09
CA MET A 361 33.09 -6.72 8.83
C MET A 361 33.55 -5.67 7.80
N TYR A 362 32.84 -4.53 7.70
CA TYR A 362 33.05 -3.53 6.64
C TYR A 362 34.50 -3.06 6.50
N SER A 363 35.16 -2.74 7.62
CA SER A 363 36.55 -2.26 7.65
C SER A 363 37.57 -3.35 8.06
N LYS A 364 37.12 -4.61 8.23
CA LYS A 364 37.96 -5.76 8.62
C LYS A 364 38.80 -5.53 9.89
N MET A 365 38.22 -4.86 10.88
CA MET A 365 38.86 -4.60 12.17
C MET A 365 39.07 -5.90 12.97
N ASP A 366 40.15 -5.95 13.74
CA ASP A 366 40.50 -7.10 14.59
C ASP A 366 39.42 -7.39 15.65
N PRO A 367 39.20 -8.67 16.02
CA PRO A 367 38.29 -9.02 17.11
C PRO A 367 38.61 -8.33 18.44
N GLU A 368 37.56 -7.89 19.14
CA GLU A 368 37.64 -7.31 20.49
C GLU A 368 36.55 -7.94 21.38
N PRO A 369 36.72 -7.99 22.72
CA PRO A 369 35.67 -8.48 23.62
C PRO A 369 34.36 -7.72 23.43
N VAL A 370 33.23 -8.43 23.53
CA VAL A 370 31.89 -7.83 23.39
C VAL A 370 31.73 -6.66 24.38
N SER A 371 31.39 -5.49 23.86
CA SER A 371 31.19 -4.25 24.61
C SER A 371 30.23 -3.31 23.87
N GLU A 372 30.03 -2.09 24.36
CA GLU A 372 29.29 -1.04 23.65
C GLU A 372 29.89 -0.67 22.27
N ARG A 373 31.13 -1.09 21.99
CA ARG A 373 31.82 -0.91 20.70
C ARG A 373 31.45 -1.99 19.68
N THR A 374 30.79 -3.06 20.10
CA THR A 374 30.39 -4.17 19.24
C THR A 374 29.07 -3.83 18.54
N PRO A 375 29.04 -3.73 17.19
CA PRO A 375 27.82 -3.43 16.46
C PRO A 375 26.84 -4.61 16.47
N VAL A 376 25.54 -4.32 16.48
CA VAL A 376 24.48 -5.34 16.48
C VAL A 376 23.51 -5.11 15.34
N PHE A 377 23.29 -6.13 14.51
CA PHE A 377 22.19 -6.17 13.52
C PHE A 377 21.18 -7.25 13.92
N ARG A 378 19.92 -6.86 14.15
CA ARG A 378 18.84 -7.80 14.50
C ARG A 378 17.45 -7.36 14.04
N ASN A 379 16.46 -8.26 14.02
CA ASN A 379 15.05 -7.92 13.70
C ASN A 379 14.92 -7.21 12.33
N ILE A 380 15.43 -7.87 11.30
CA ILE A 380 15.48 -7.36 9.92
C ILE A 380 14.72 -8.33 9.00
N HIS A 381 13.69 -7.82 8.33
CA HIS A 381 12.78 -8.65 7.56
C HIS A 381 12.60 -8.11 6.14
N ILE A 382 12.90 -8.96 5.15
CA ILE A 382 12.86 -8.63 3.73
C ILE A 382 11.88 -9.58 3.03
N SER A 383 10.95 -9.01 2.25
CA SER A 383 9.93 -9.81 1.56
C SER A 383 9.59 -9.30 0.17
N ASN A 384 8.97 -10.14 -0.67
CA ASN A 384 8.43 -9.76 -1.98
C ASN A 384 9.49 -9.05 -2.85
N LEU A 385 10.57 -9.74 -3.19
CA LEU A 385 11.69 -9.17 -3.96
C LEU A 385 11.92 -9.98 -5.23
N THR A 386 11.98 -9.30 -6.37
CA THR A 386 12.38 -9.90 -7.65
C THR A 386 13.67 -9.26 -8.16
N GLY A 387 14.64 -10.07 -8.56
CA GLY A 387 15.94 -9.61 -9.08
C GLY A 387 16.34 -10.33 -10.36
N THR A 388 16.85 -9.59 -11.35
CA THR A 388 17.44 -10.14 -12.58
C THR A 388 18.80 -9.51 -12.86
N GLU A 389 19.68 -10.23 -13.57
CA GLU A 389 21.04 -9.76 -13.86
C GLU A 389 21.82 -9.35 -12.59
N VAL A 390 21.70 -10.16 -11.52
CA VAL A 390 22.35 -9.91 -10.23
C VAL A 390 23.68 -10.67 -10.13
N ASN A 391 24.72 -10.07 -9.56
CA ASN A 391 25.98 -10.80 -9.33
C ASN A 391 25.87 -11.77 -8.14
N LYS A 392 25.47 -11.34 -6.94
CA LYS A 392 25.25 -12.19 -5.76
C LYS A 392 23.89 -11.92 -5.14
N ALA A 393 23.12 -12.98 -4.86
CA ALA A 393 21.75 -12.83 -4.37
C ALA A 393 21.69 -12.27 -2.94
N ILE A 394 22.28 -12.97 -1.98
CA ILE A 394 22.22 -12.60 -0.56
C ILE A 394 23.59 -12.83 0.09
N GLU A 395 24.04 -11.89 0.90
CA GLU A 395 25.22 -12.04 1.74
C GLU A 395 24.94 -11.52 3.16
N VAL A 396 25.01 -12.40 4.16
CA VAL A 396 24.96 -12.05 5.58
C VAL A 396 26.28 -12.48 6.21
N VAL A 397 26.98 -11.50 6.78
CA VAL A 397 28.28 -11.68 7.43
C VAL A 397 28.22 -11.03 8.82
N GLY A 398 27.95 -11.86 9.83
CA GLY A 398 28.00 -11.47 11.23
C GLY A 398 29.39 -11.63 11.86
N LEU A 399 29.49 -11.25 13.13
CA LEU A 399 30.68 -11.45 13.95
C LEU A 399 30.56 -12.78 14.69
N GLU A 400 31.68 -13.46 14.94
CA GLU A 400 31.68 -14.70 15.74
C GLU A 400 31.16 -14.44 17.16
N GLU A 401 31.60 -13.34 17.76
CA GLU A 401 31.21 -12.90 19.10
C GLU A 401 29.83 -12.21 19.15
N MET A 402 29.28 -11.81 17.99
CA MET A 402 27.97 -11.15 17.87
C MET A 402 27.32 -11.47 16.51
N PRO A 403 26.71 -12.66 16.36
CA PRO A 403 26.03 -13.05 15.13
C PRO A 403 24.90 -12.08 14.75
N VAL A 404 24.67 -11.91 13.44
CA VAL A 404 23.45 -11.23 12.95
C VAL A 404 22.25 -12.08 13.36
N SER A 405 21.21 -11.48 13.96
CA SER A 405 20.11 -12.27 14.55
C SER A 405 18.71 -11.86 14.12
N ASP A 406 17.74 -12.77 14.28
CA ASP A 406 16.31 -12.50 14.07
C ASP A 406 16.02 -11.90 12.68
N ILE A 407 16.46 -12.60 11.64
CA ILE A 407 16.31 -12.17 10.24
C ILE A 407 15.34 -13.08 9.49
N SER A 408 14.54 -12.50 8.59
CA SER A 408 13.69 -13.30 7.69
C SER A 408 13.73 -12.81 6.25
N PHE A 409 13.81 -13.76 5.34
CA PHE A 409 13.61 -13.59 3.90
C PHE A 409 12.33 -14.32 3.50
N SER A 410 11.41 -13.67 2.81
CA SER A 410 10.21 -14.36 2.31
C SER A 410 9.73 -13.92 0.94
N ASN A 411 9.32 -14.87 0.09
CA ASN A 411 8.87 -14.60 -1.28
C ASN A 411 9.92 -13.79 -2.08
N ILE A 412 11.07 -14.40 -2.31
CA ILE A 412 12.19 -13.79 -3.04
C ILE A 412 12.52 -14.64 -4.27
N ASN A 413 12.61 -14.01 -5.44
CA ASN A 413 12.99 -14.64 -6.69
C ASN A 413 14.15 -13.87 -7.35
N ILE A 414 15.35 -14.45 -7.38
CA ILE A 414 16.53 -13.78 -7.93
C ILE A 414 17.24 -14.68 -8.95
N GLN A 415 17.49 -14.14 -10.15
CA GLN A 415 18.46 -14.70 -11.09
C GLN A 415 19.84 -14.08 -10.83
N SER A 416 20.81 -14.91 -10.43
CA SER A 416 22.14 -14.42 -10.05
C SER A 416 23.31 -15.31 -10.47
N LYS A 417 24.52 -14.71 -10.56
CA LYS A 417 25.76 -15.47 -10.76
C LYS A 417 26.18 -16.27 -9.53
N GLN A 418 25.92 -15.75 -8.33
CA GLN A 418 26.23 -16.36 -7.04
C GLN A 418 25.00 -16.39 -6.13
N GLY A 419 24.92 -17.44 -5.31
CA GLY A 419 23.78 -17.71 -4.42
C GLY A 419 23.75 -16.88 -3.14
N ALA A 420 22.97 -17.37 -2.18
CA ALA A 420 22.90 -16.84 -0.82
C ALA A 420 24.02 -17.42 0.05
N THR A 421 24.71 -16.55 0.79
CA THR A 421 25.63 -16.93 1.88
C THR A 421 25.14 -16.32 3.18
N ILE A 422 24.93 -17.16 4.20
CA ILE A 422 24.57 -16.74 5.55
C ILE A 422 25.61 -17.28 6.50
N GLU A 423 26.37 -16.38 7.11
CA GLU A 423 27.53 -16.71 7.94
C GLU A 423 27.52 -15.92 9.24
N ASN A 424 27.80 -16.61 10.36
CA ASN A 424 27.71 -16.07 11.71
C ASN A 424 26.34 -15.42 11.97
N ALA A 425 25.28 -16.23 11.87
CA ALA A 425 23.90 -15.76 12.04
C ALA A 425 23.08 -16.65 12.99
N LYS A 426 22.07 -16.07 13.62
CA LYS A 426 21.17 -16.77 14.55
C LYS A 426 19.70 -16.45 14.29
N ASN A 427 18.80 -17.42 14.44
CA ASN A 427 17.36 -17.22 14.26
C ASN A 427 17.03 -16.67 12.85
N VAL A 428 17.38 -17.45 11.83
CA VAL A 428 17.23 -17.06 10.42
C VAL A 428 16.07 -17.83 9.79
N THR A 429 15.15 -17.14 9.12
CA THR A 429 14.08 -17.79 8.34
C THR A 429 14.21 -17.46 6.86
N LEU A 430 14.21 -18.50 6.01
CA LEU A 430 14.09 -18.41 4.56
C LEU A 430 12.78 -19.10 4.17
N ARG A 431 11.83 -18.39 3.57
CA ARG A 431 10.52 -18.93 3.16
C ARG A 431 10.20 -18.55 1.72
N ASP A 432 9.88 -19.53 0.87
CA ASP A 432 9.52 -19.27 -0.53
C ASP A 432 10.63 -18.51 -1.28
N ILE A 433 11.83 -19.11 -1.31
CA ILE A 433 13.02 -18.48 -1.88
C ILE A 433 13.48 -19.26 -3.12
N ARG A 434 13.44 -18.59 -4.26
CA ARG A 434 14.03 -19.04 -5.52
C ARG A 434 15.28 -18.24 -5.83
N ILE A 435 16.42 -18.93 -5.95
CA ILE A 435 17.66 -18.33 -6.44
C ILE A 435 18.17 -19.16 -7.61
N ASP A 436 18.10 -18.59 -8.81
CA ASP A 436 18.52 -19.23 -10.06
C ASP A 436 20.03 -19.05 -10.23
N THR A 437 20.77 -19.93 -9.55
CA THR A 437 22.20 -20.15 -9.73
C THR A 437 22.57 -21.61 -9.44
N SER A 438 23.82 -21.97 -9.77
CA SER A 438 24.31 -23.36 -9.74
C SER A 438 24.62 -23.87 -8.32
N SER A 439 24.91 -22.97 -7.37
CA SER A 439 25.13 -23.28 -5.94
C SER A 439 24.35 -22.27 -5.08
N PRO A 440 23.05 -22.49 -4.85
CA PRO A 440 22.15 -21.42 -4.44
C PRO A 440 22.18 -21.07 -2.95
N PHE A 441 22.50 -22.00 -2.05
CA PHE A 441 22.46 -21.73 -0.61
C PHE A 441 23.68 -22.26 0.15
N ARG A 442 24.38 -21.38 0.89
CA ARG A 442 25.41 -21.75 1.86
C ARG A 442 25.08 -21.16 3.24
N ILE A 443 24.99 -22.02 4.24
CA ILE A 443 24.81 -21.67 5.66
C ILE A 443 26.08 -22.07 6.40
N ALA A 444 26.70 -21.15 7.15
CA ALA A 444 27.92 -21.43 7.89
C ALA A 444 27.91 -20.78 9.28
N HIS A 445 28.48 -21.47 10.28
CA HIS A 445 28.62 -20.94 11.64
C HIS A 445 27.34 -20.32 12.20
N SER A 446 26.20 -20.98 11.93
CA SER A 446 24.87 -20.42 12.21
C SER A 446 24.02 -21.33 13.09
N GLU A 447 23.08 -20.73 13.82
CA GLU A 447 22.21 -21.41 14.78
C GLU A 447 20.74 -21.09 14.52
N ASN A 448 19.86 -22.09 14.64
CA ASN A 448 18.40 -21.93 14.50
C ASN A 448 18.00 -21.34 13.13
N VAL A 449 18.26 -22.10 12.06
CA VAL A 449 17.95 -21.70 10.68
C VAL A 449 16.79 -22.53 10.15
N MET A 450 15.70 -21.85 9.78
CA MET A 450 14.53 -22.46 9.14
C MET A 450 14.53 -22.15 7.65
N MET A 451 14.54 -23.19 6.82
CA MET A 451 14.40 -23.09 5.37
C MET A 451 13.11 -23.79 4.96
N ASN A 452 12.13 -23.04 4.45
CA ASN A 452 10.86 -23.55 3.98
C ASN A 452 10.68 -23.22 2.49
N ASN A 453 10.48 -24.24 1.67
CA ASN A 453 10.26 -24.09 0.23
C ASN A 453 11.37 -23.25 -0.42
N VAL A 454 12.60 -23.78 -0.44
CA VAL A 454 13.74 -23.16 -1.13
C VAL A 454 14.11 -23.98 -2.37
N TRP A 455 14.43 -23.32 -3.49
CA TRP A 455 14.80 -24.01 -4.73
C TRP A 455 15.63 -23.13 -5.69
N THR A 456 16.14 -23.76 -6.75
CA THR A 456 16.82 -23.11 -7.88
C THR A 456 16.16 -23.53 -9.18
N GLY A 457 16.03 -22.60 -10.13
CA GLY A 457 15.67 -22.86 -11.52
C GLY A 457 16.84 -23.32 -12.40
N THR A 458 18.07 -23.29 -11.88
CA THR A 458 19.29 -23.68 -12.62
C THR A 458 20.08 -24.73 -11.83
N PRO A 459 19.57 -25.98 -11.73
CA PRO A 459 20.25 -27.05 -11.01
C PRO A 459 21.61 -27.41 -11.65
N ASP A 460 22.55 -27.90 -10.85
CA ASP A 460 23.94 -28.20 -11.25
C ASP A 460 24.35 -29.59 -10.73
N ASN A 461 24.67 -30.50 -11.65
CA ASN A 461 24.94 -31.91 -11.34
C ASN A 461 26.29 -32.15 -10.63
N GLU A 462 27.12 -31.12 -10.50
CA GLU A 462 28.37 -31.17 -9.74
C GLU A 462 28.21 -30.61 -8.32
N LYS A 463 27.12 -29.86 -8.05
CA LYS A 463 26.95 -29.08 -6.81
C LYS A 463 25.68 -29.42 -6.02
N PRO A 464 25.74 -29.36 -4.68
CA PRO A 464 24.55 -29.50 -3.84
C PRO A 464 23.62 -28.28 -3.98
N LEU A 465 22.33 -28.47 -3.69
CA LEU A 465 21.39 -27.35 -3.56
C LEU A 465 21.71 -26.50 -2.32
N ILE A 466 21.96 -27.16 -1.18
CA ILE A 466 22.23 -26.51 0.11
C ILE A 466 23.53 -27.05 0.69
N THR A 467 24.44 -26.16 1.06
CA THR A 467 25.64 -26.50 1.85
C THR A 467 25.51 -25.92 3.25
N VAL A 468 25.74 -26.75 4.27
CA VAL A 468 25.74 -26.35 5.68
C VAL A 468 27.09 -26.69 6.29
N GLN A 469 27.70 -25.71 6.95
CA GLN A 469 29.02 -25.83 7.57
C GLN A 469 28.98 -25.40 9.04
N ASP A 470 29.50 -26.22 9.94
CA ASP A 470 29.73 -25.87 11.36
C ASP A 470 28.51 -25.18 12.02
N SER A 471 27.30 -25.68 11.75
CA SER A 471 26.03 -25.03 12.14
C SER A 471 25.11 -25.97 12.92
N LYS A 472 24.20 -25.41 13.73
CA LYS A 472 23.29 -26.22 14.55
C LYS A 472 21.83 -25.76 14.49
N ASP A 473 20.92 -26.69 14.76
CA ASP A 473 19.47 -26.48 14.78
C ASP A 473 18.94 -25.96 13.45
N LEU A 474 18.95 -26.81 12.41
CA LEU A 474 18.45 -26.45 11.08
C LEU A 474 17.20 -27.26 10.75
N ILE A 475 16.13 -26.59 10.35
CA ILE A 475 14.90 -27.23 9.84
C ILE A 475 14.76 -26.88 8.37
N ILE A 476 14.88 -27.88 7.50
CA ILE A 476 14.70 -27.73 6.06
C ILE A 476 13.43 -28.48 5.65
N GLN A 477 12.43 -27.77 5.16
CA GLN A 477 11.10 -28.33 4.92
C GLN A 477 10.41 -27.82 3.67
N GLY A 478 9.41 -28.57 3.20
CA GLY A 478 8.53 -28.16 2.11
C GLY A 478 9.24 -27.93 0.77
N CYS A 479 10.50 -28.36 0.62
CA CYS A 479 11.29 -28.10 -0.57
C CYS A 479 10.89 -29.07 -1.69
N PHE A 480 10.73 -28.52 -2.89
CA PHE A 480 10.39 -29.26 -4.11
C PHE A 480 11.48 -29.09 -5.18
N PRO A 481 12.70 -29.63 -4.93
CA PRO A 481 13.85 -29.39 -5.80
C PRO A 481 13.60 -29.87 -7.24
N MET A 482 14.11 -29.10 -8.20
CA MET A 482 14.18 -29.54 -9.60
C MET A 482 15.17 -30.69 -9.74
N ALA A 483 14.96 -31.56 -10.72
CA ALA A 483 15.94 -32.59 -11.04
C ALA A 483 17.20 -31.94 -11.62
N GLY A 484 18.38 -32.36 -11.14
CA GLY A 484 19.65 -31.95 -11.74
C GLY A 484 20.75 -31.60 -10.75
N ASN A 485 20.47 -31.25 -9.49
CA ASN A 485 21.52 -31.04 -8.51
C ASN A 485 22.20 -32.36 -8.11
N ARG A 486 23.51 -32.32 -7.82
CA ARG A 486 24.25 -33.49 -7.34
C ARG A 486 23.58 -34.11 -6.12
N SER A 487 23.34 -33.29 -5.11
CA SER A 487 22.64 -33.67 -3.89
C SER A 487 21.72 -32.55 -3.38
N PHE A 488 20.78 -32.91 -2.51
CA PHE A 488 19.89 -31.91 -1.89
C PHE A 488 20.61 -31.12 -0.80
N LEU A 489 21.35 -31.83 0.05
CA LEU A 489 22.06 -31.25 1.18
C LEU A 489 23.50 -31.77 1.23
N ARG A 490 24.44 -30.88 1.49
CA ARG A 490 25.81 -31.20 1.87
C ARG A 490 26.10 -30.68 3.27
N LEU A 491 26.71 -31.54 4.10
CA LEU A 491 27.17 -31.19 5.45
C LEU A 491 28.70 -31.23 5.50
N ASP A 492 29.31 -30.12 5.89
CA ASP A 492 30.75 -29.98 6.13
C ASP A 492 31.01 -29.59 7.60
N GLY A 493 32.07 -30.14 8.22
CA GLY A 493 32.40 -29.82 9.61
C GLY A 493 31.40 -30.36 10.65
N LYS A 494 31.30 -29.69 11.81
CA LYS A 494 30.49 -30.12 12.95
C LYS A 494 29.08 -29.53 12.88
N ASN A 495 28.12 -30.31 12.42
CA ASN A 495 26.72 -29.90 12.36
C ASN A 495 25.88 -30.67 13.39
N GLU A 496 24.89 -30.05 14.02
CA GLU A 496 24.03 -30.69 15.02
C GLU A 496 22.55 -30.31 14.79
N GLY A 497 21.60 -31.22 15.01
CA GLY A 497 20.18 -30.89 14.93
C GLY A 497 19.67 -30.50 13.53
N VAL A 498 20.20 -31.10 12.46
CA VAL A 498 19.72 -30.88 11.08
C VAL A 498 18.56 -31.83 10.75
N VAL A 499 17.38 -31.27 10.48
CA VAL A 499 16.13 -32.00 10.26
C VAL A 499 15.57 -31.72 8.86
N LEU A 500 15.22 -32.78 8.13
CA LEU A 500 14.55 -32.70 6.83
C LEU A 500 13.09 -33.15 6.98
N MET A 501 12.12 -32.27 6.70
CA MET A 501 10.69 -32.57 6.87
C MET A 501 9.89 -32.27 5.59
N ASN A 502 9.01 -33.17 5.16
CA ASN A 502 8.06 -32.90 4.07
C ASN A 502 8.71 -32.35 2.78
N ASN A 503 9.90 -32.84 2.41
CA ASN A 503 10.60 -32.45 1.18
C ASN A 503 10.35 -33.49 0.09
N TYR A 504 10.06 -33.06 -1.14
CA TYR A 504 9.88 -33.97 -2.29
C TYR A 504 11.24 -34.33 -2.92
N LEU A 505 11.95 -35.25 -2.28
CA LEU A 505 13.34 -35.56 -2.64
C LEU A 505 13.49 -36.59 -3.77
N LYS A 506 12.39 -37.14 -4.30
CA LYS A 506 12.41 -38.17 -5.37
C LYS A 506 13.07 -37.70 -6.68
N ARG A 507 13.23 -36.39 -6.87
CA ARG A 507 13.85 -35.78 -8.07
C ARG A 507 15.36 -35.60 -7.97
N VAL A 508 15.92 -35.79 -6.78
CA VAL A 508 17.35 -35.62 -6.53
C VAL A 508 17.99 -37.00 -6.48
N GLY A 509 19.12 -37.18 -7.17
CA GLY A 509 19.82 -38.48 -7.23
C GLY A 509 20.40 -38.88 -5.88
N GLU A 510 20.89 -37.92 -5.11
CA GLU A 510 21.45 -38.12 -3.77
C GLU A 510 20.82 -37.12 -2.79
N VAL A 511 20.29 -37.59 -1.65
CA VAL A 511 19.70 -36.67 -0.66
C VAL A 511 20.77 -35.94 0.15
N LEU A 512 21.81 -36.66 0.57
CA LEU A 512 22.82 -36.16 1.49
C LEU A 512 24.22 -36.51 0.96
N ASP A 513 25.01 -35.49 0.63
CA ASP A 513 26.45 -35.60 0.41
C ASP A 513 27.17 -35.35 1.75
N LYS A 514 27.84 -36.39 2.29
CA LYS A 514 28.63 -36.26 3.52
C LYS A 514 30.04 -35.82 3.16
N GLY A 515 30.36 -34.56 3.43
CA GLY A 515 31.71 -34.01 3.26
C GLY A 515 32.73 -34.61 4.24
N SER A 516 33.92 -34.00 4.32
CA SER A 516 34.97 -34.42 5.25
C SER A 516 34.64 -33.99 6.69
N GLY A 517 33.97 -34.84 7.46
CA GLY A 517 33.62 -34.60 8.87
C GLY A 517 32.62 -35.63 9.42
N ASP A 518 32.71 -35.91 10.73
CA ASP A 518 32.06 -36.93 11.57
C ASP A 518 30.90 -37.80 10.98
N LYS A 519 31.04 -39.13 11.06
CA LYS A 519 30.17 -40.13 10.41
C LYS A 519 28.81 -40.34 11.10
N ASN A 520 28.57 -39.68 12.23
CA ASN A 520 27.47 -39.97 13.16
C ASN A 520 26.32 -38.96 13.19
N ASN A 521 26.09 -38.17 12.14
CA ASN A 521 24.95 -37.24 12.11
C ASN A 521 23.64 -37.90 11.64
N PRO A 522 22.61 -38.03 12.49
CA PRO A 522 21.30 -38.52 12.07
C PRO A 522 20.53 -37.40 11.37
N VAL A 523 20.47 -37.46 10.03
CA VAL A 523 19.40 -36.76 9.31
C VAL A 523 18.10 -37.50 9.62
N TYR A 524 17.25 -36.92 10.46
CA TYR A 524 15.96 -37.50 10.81
C TYR A 524 14.96 -37.28 9.68
N GLN A 525 14.63 -38.34 8.91
CA GLN A 525 13.41 -38.41 8.11
C GLN A 525 12.31 -39.04 8.97
N THR A 526 11.24 -38.30 9.28
CA THR A 526 10.17 -38.79 10.16
C THR A 526 9.27 -39.80 9.45
N GLN A 527 9.06 -40.98 10.05
CA GLN A 527 8.02 -41.94 9.67
C GLN A 527 6.64 -41.52 10.23
N GLN A 528 5.56 -41.88 9.54
CA GLN A 528 4.16 -41.69 9.99
C GLN A 528 3.85 -42.57 11.22
N ARG A 529 3.47 -41.98 12.36
CA ARG A 529 3.20 -42.68 13.63
C ARG A 529 2.07 -42.01 14.43
N PHE A 530 1.64 -42.64 15.51
CA PHE A 530 0.62 -42.06 16.39
C PHE A 530 1.13 -40.82 17.13
N GLU A 531 2.40 -40.82 17.55
CA GLU A 531 3.02 -39.74 18.32
C GLU A 531 3.14 -38.43 17.53
N ASN A 532 3.26 -38.49 16.21
CA ASN A 532 3.16 -37.32 15.32
C ASN A 532 1.77 -37.17 14.69
N ARG A 533 0.76 -37.79 15.30
CA ARG A 533 -0.66 -37.72 14.93
C ARG A 533 -0.94 -38.08 13.46
N PHE A 534 -0.09 -38.90 12.83
CA PHE A 534 -0.18 -39.23 11.41
C PHE A 534 -0.38 -37.98 10.53
N GLU A 535 0.38 -36.93 10.84
CA GLU A 535 0.29 -35.64 10.19
C GLU A 535 0.87 -35.68 8.78
N ARG A 536 0.13 -35.08 7.83
CA ARG A 536 0.60 -34.89 6.45
C ARG A 536 0.34 -33.45 5.99
N PRO A 537 1.21 -32.86 5.15
CA PRO A 537 0.90 -31.59 4.49
C PRO A 537 -0.41 -31.70 3.70
N LEU A 538 -1.30 -30.73 3.85
CA LEU A 538 -2.59 -30.71 3.16
C LEU A 538 -2.41 -30.75 1.63
N SER A 539 -1.36 -30.10 1.11
CA SER A 539 -1.01 -30.13 -0.32
C SER A 539 -0.73 -31.54 -0.84
N GLU A 540 -0.02 -32.37 -0.08
CA GLU A 540 0.24 -33.77 -0.42
C GLU A 540 -1.03 -34.60 -0.38
N VAL A 541 -1.86 -34.40 0.66
CA VAL A 541 -3.15 -35.10 0.79
C VAL A 541 -4.04 -34.77 -0.40
N LEU A 542 -4.18 -33.49 -0.76
CA LEU A 542 -5.01 -33.06 -1.90
C LEU A 542 -4.48 -33.57 -3.24
N ALA A 543 -3.16 -33.61 -3.43
CA ALA A 543 -2.55 -34.21 -4.62
C ALA A 543 -2.88 -35.70 -4.73
N GLU A 544 -2.77 -36.45 -3.63
CA GLU A 544 -3.16 -37.86 -3.59
C GLU A 544 -4.65 -38.06 -3.84
N ILE A 545 -5.51 -37.22 -3.24
CA ILE A 545 -6.96 -37.30 -3.46
C ILE A 545 -7.32 -37.07 -4.93
N SER A 546 -6.68 -36.09 -5.58
CA SER A 546 -6.86 -35.82 -7.01
C SER A 546 -6.54 -37.06 -7.86
N GLU A 547 -5.44 -37.74 -7.57
CA GLU A 547 -5.04 -38.97 -8.26
C GLU A 547 -5.97 -40.15 -7.93
N ARG A 548 -6.22 -40.39 -6.64
CA ARG A 548 -7.00 -41.52 -6.13
C ARG A 548 -8.43 -41.54 -6.65
N PHE A 549 -9.08 -40.39 -6.72
CA PHE A 549 -10.47 -40.27 -7.18
C PHE A 549 -10.57 -39.90 -8.67
N ASN A 550 -9.43 -39.71 -9.36
CA ASN A 550 -9.37 -39.29 -10.75
C ASN A 550 -10.18 -38.00 -11.01
N VAL A 551 -9.93 -36.99 -10.19
CA VAL A 551 -10.59 -35.67 -10.25
C VAL A 551 -9.55 -34.56 -10.39
N ARG A 552 -9.91 -33.49 -11.07
CA ARG A 552 -9.15 -32.25 -11.14
C ARG A 552 -9.51 -31.37 -9.93
N LEU A 553 -8.50 -30.92 -9.19
CA LEU A 553 -8.66 -29.90 -8.15
C LEU A 553 -8.11 -28.56 -8.65
N SER A 554 -8.88 -27.49 -8.53
CA SER A 554 -8.43 -26.11 -8.76
C SER A 554 -8.35 -25.36 -7.44
N TYR A 555 -7.24 -24.67 -7.19
CA TYR A 555 -6.94 -24.09 -5.89
C TYR A 555 -7.18 -22.57 -5.93
N ASP A 556 -8.09 -22.11 -5.07
CA ASP A 556 -8.34 -20.70 -4.72
C ASP A 556 -8.14 -20.52 -3.21
N ILE A 557 -7.16 -21.26 -2.69
CA ILE A 557 -6.74 -21.37 -1.29
C ILE A 557 -5.23 -21.58 -1.27
N ASP A 558 -4.58 -21.10 -0.21
CA ASP A 558 -3.17 -21.36 0.04
C ASP A 558 -2.99 -22.54 1.00
N THR A 559 -2.46 -23.64 0.50
CA THR A 559 -2.18 -24.85 1.29
C THR A 559 -0.79 -24.85 1.92
N ILE A 560 0.05 -23.83 1.69
CA ILE A 560 1.43 -23.77 2.18
C ILE A 560 1.45 -23.76 3.71
N GLY A 561 2.25 -24.66 4.30
CA GLY A 561 2.41 -24.81 5.74
C GLY A 561 1.19 -25.40 6.48
N LYS A 562 0.09 -25.73 5.78
CA LYS A 562 -1.07 -26.38 6.39
C LYS A 562 -0.79 -27.88 6.55
N VAL A 563 -0.84 -28.35 7.80
CA VAL A 563 -0.61 -29.75 8.15
C VAL A 563 -1.91 -30.34 8.69
N LEU A 564 -2.36 -31.44 8.08
CA LEU A 564 -3.58 -32.14 8.44
C LEU A 564 -3.25 -33.32 9.37
N PRO A 565 -3.62 -33.25 10.65
CA PRO A 565 -3.50 -34.39 11.56
C PRO A 565 -4.49 -35.49 11.18
N TYR A 566 -4.04 -36.73 11.31
CA TYR A 566 -4.77 -37.96 10.96
C TYR A 566 -5.27 -37.95 9.51
N ALA A 567 -4.44 -37.42 8.60
CA ALA A 567 -4.82 -37.14 7.23
C ALA A 567 -5.47 -38.34 6.53
N ASP A 568 -4.83 -39.50 6.58
CA ASP A 568 -5.28 -40.70 5.86
C ASP A 568 -6.60 -41.25 6.43
N PHE A 569 -6.86 -41.03 7.72
CA PHE A 569 -8.07 -41.47 8.40
C PHE A 569 -9.31 -40.63 8.04
N ARG A 570 -9.10 -39.46 7.43
CA ARG A 570 -10.16 -38.56 6.96
C ARG A 570 -10.65 -38.90 5.56
N ILE A 571 -9.96 -39.80 4.87
CA ILE A 571 -10.32 -40.22 3.51
C ILE A 571 -11.48 -41.21 3.55
N ARG A 572 -12.48 -41.03 2.67
CA ARG A 572 -13.61 -41.94 2.46
C ARG A 572 -13.53 -42.51 1.06
N SER A 573 -13.02 -43.74 0.93
CA SER A 573 -12.78 -44.40 -0.37
C SER A 573 -13.98 -44.42 -1.32
N TYR A 574 -15.20 -44.29 -0.80
CA TYR A 574 -16.45 -44.33 -1.56
C TYR A 574 -17.02 -42.94 -1.93
N SER A 575 -16.47 -41.83 -1.40
CA SER A 575 -17.01 -40.49 -1.61
C SER A 575 -15.91 -39.44 -1.63
N ILE A 576 -15.69 -38.84 -2.82
CA ILE A 576 -14.77 -37.71 -2.97
C ILE A 576 -15.28 -36.48 -2.22
N GLU A 577 -16.58 -36.25 -2.21
CA GLU A 577 -17.19 -35.06 -1.60
C GLU A 577 -17.05 -35.11 -0.07
N GLU A 578 -17.36 -36.25 0.56
CA GLU A 578 -17.09 -36.44 2.01
C GLU A 578 -15.59 -36.37 2.32
N THR A 579 -14.74 -36.89 1.44
CA THR A 579 -13.29 -36.81 1.61
C THR A 579 -12.83 -35.35 1.60
N LEU A 580 -13.23 -34.56 0.60
CA LEU A 580 -12.89 -33.14 0.50
C LEU A 580 -13.42 -32.36 1.70
N GLU A 581 -14.66 -32.62 2.14
CA GLU A 581 -15.22 -31.97 3.33
C GLU A 581 -14.38 -32.26 4.59
N ASN A 582 -14.04 -33.53 4.83
CA ASN A 582 -13.30 -33.95 6.03
C ASN A 582 -11.86 -33.42 6.11
N ILE A 583 -11.22 -33.16 4.96
CA ILE A 583 -9.83 -32.67 4.89
C ILE A 583 -9.73 -31.14 4.79
N LEU A 584 -10.76 -30.48 4.25
CA LEU A 584 -10.78 -29.02 4.06
C LEU A 584 -11.38 -28.28 5.27
N ALA A 585 -12.43 -28.83 5.89
CA ALA A 585 -13.11 -28.20 7.01
C ALA A 585 -12.19 -27.80 8.19
N PRO A 586 -11.14 -28.58 8.58
CA PRO A 586 -10.21 -28.17 9.63
C PRO A 586 -9.43 -26.87 9.38
N PHE A 587 -9.47 -26.35 8.16
CA PHE A 587 -8.76 -25.15 7.73
C PHE A 587 -9.69 -24.02 7.29
N ASP A 588 -10.99 -24.11 7.59
CA ASP A 588 -12.04 -23.24 7.05
C ASP A 588 -12.02 -23.20 5.52
N TYR A 589 -11.74 -24.34 4.89
CA TYR A 589 -11.84 -24.52 3.45
C TYR A 589 -13.07 -25.35 3.08
N LYS A 590 -13.55 -25.14 1.85
CA LYS A 590 -14.65 -25.90 1.23
C LYS A 590 -14.30 -26.20 -0.22
N PHE A 591 -15.08 -27.07 -0.84
CA PHE A 591 -15.05 -27.28 -2.28
C PHE A 591 -16.32 -26.76 -2.94
N VAL A 592 -16.20 -26.41 -4.22
CA VAL A 592 -17.33 -26.13 -5.12
C VAL A 592 -17.18 -27.05 -6.33
N LYS A 593 -18.14 -27.96 -6.50
CA LYS A 593 -18.18 -28.86 -7.65
C LYS A 593 -18.38 -28.03 -8.94
N GLN A 594 -17.50 -28.20 -9.91
CA GLN A 594 -17.58 -27.59 -11.24
C GLN A 594 -18.14 -28.59 -12.26
N SER A 595 -17.77 -29.87 -12.11
CA SER A 595 -18.33 -31.01 -12.84
C SER A 595 -18.06 -32.29 -12.04
N ASP A 596 -18.51 -33.46 -12.53
CA ASP A 596 -18.26 -34.75 -11.88
C ASP A 596 -16.77 -35.11 -11.71
N ARG A 597 -15.88 -34.44 -12.44
CA ARG A 597 -14.43 -34.65 -12.33
C ARG A 597 -13.65 -33.37 -12.03
N HIS A 598 -14.31 -32.30 -11.61
CA HIS A 598 -13.64 -31.04 -11.34
C HIS A 598 -14.21 -30.34 -10.12
N TYR A 599 -13.36 -30.08 -9.14
CA TYR A 599 -13.70 -29.39 -7.90
C TYR A 599 -12.80 -28.17 -7.73
N LYS A 600 -13.38 -27.01 -7.41
CA LYS A 600 -12.65 -25.80 -7.05
C LYS A 600 -12.61 -25.66 -5.53
N LEU A 601 -11.43 -25.62 -4.94
CA LEU A 601 -11.21 -25.47 -3.50
C LEU A 601 -11.16 -23.98 -3.16
N LYS A 602 -11.90 -23.58 -2.13
CA LYS A 602 -12.08 -22.17 -1.72
C LYS A 602 -12.02 -22.03 -0.21
N SER A 603 -11.69 -20.84 0.26
CA SER A 603 -11.95 -20.46 1.64
C SER A 603 -13.44 -20.47 1.94
N TYR A 604 -13.79 -20.64 3.21
CA TYR A 604 -15.14 -20.43 3.69
C TYR A 604 -15.60 -19.00 3.35
N GLU A 605 -16.78 -18.90 2.74
CA GLU A 605 -17.39 -17.64 2.32
C GLU A 605 -18.70 -17.49 3.12
N TYR A 606 -18.69 -16.69 4.18
CA TYR A 606 -19.85 -16.55 5.09
C TYR A 606 -21.17 -16.19 4.38
N HIS A 607 -21.07 -15.45 3.28
CA HIS A 607 -22.17 -14.93 2.49
C HIS A 607 -22.67 -15.91 1.41
N ARG A 608 -22.04 -17.08 1.24
CA ARG A 608 -22.35 -18.04 0.17
C ARG A 608 -22.57 -19.45 0.70
N ARG A 609 -23.79 -19.94 0.52
CA ARG A 609 -24.29 -21.28 0.85
C ARG A 609 -24.71 -22.01 -0.43
N THR A 610 -25.27 -23.22 -0.29
CA THR A 610 -25.76 -24.02 -1.42
C THR A 610 -27.25 -23.80 -1.68
N PRO A 611 -27.77 -24.07 -2.90
CA PRO A 611 -29.21 -24.08 -3.16
C PRO A 611 -30.00 -25.00 -2.22
N GLU A 612 -29.41 -26.12 -1.79
CA GLU A 612 -29.99 -27.03 -0.82
C GLU A 612 -30.14 -26.38 0.56
N ASP A 613 -29.14 -25.59 1.00
CA ASP A 613 -29.25 -24.79 2.22
C ASP A 613 -30.28 -23.68 2.06
N GLY A 614 -30.34 -23.05 0.88
CA GLY A 614 -31.37 -22.06 0.53
C GLY A 614 -32.77 -22.64 0.66
N LYS A 615 -33.00 -23.85 0.13
CA LYS A 615 -34.27 -24.57 0.27
C LYS A 615 -34.60 -24.82 1.74
N LYS A 616 -33.67 -25.37 2.53
CA LYS A 616 -33.88 -25.62 3.97
C LYS A 616 -34.22 -24.32 4.71
N MET A 617 -33.53 -23.22 4.37
CA MET A 617 -33.77 -21.91 4.98
C MET A 617 -35.15 -21.37 4.61
N LEU A 618 -35.57 -21.44 3.34
CA LEU A 618 -36.90 -20.98 2.92
C LEU A 618 -38.02 -21.84 3.53
N ASP A 619 -37.84 -23.16 3.61
CA ASP A 619 -38.79 -24.07 4.28
C ASP A 619 -38.92 -23.72 5.77
N TYR A 620 -37.78 -23.47 6.45
CA TYR A 620 -37.76 -23.02 7.83
C TYR A 620 -38.46 -21.68 8.01
N LEU A 621 -38.10 -20.67 7.22
CA LEU A 621 -38.67 -19.34 7.30
C LEU A 621 -40.19 -19.36 7.05
N ALA A 622 -40.64 -20.07 6.01
CA ALA A 622 -42.07 -20.24 5.72
C ALA A 622 -42.86 -20.86 6.89
N SER A 623 -42.22 -21.71 7.71
CA SER A 623 -42.86 -22.29 8.90
C SER A 623 -43.07 -21.27 10.04
N LEU A 624 -42.38 -20.13 10.03
CA LEU A 624 -42.47 -19.11 11.08
C LEU A 624 -43.72 -18.22 10.98
N TYR A 625 -44.35 -18.14 9.81
CA TYR A 625 -45.51 -17.27 9.57
C TYR A 625 -46.61 -17.99 8.78
N PRO A 626 -47.49 -18.74 9.48
CA PRO A 626 -48.55 -19.50 8.83
C PRO A 626 -49.67 -18.63 8.24
N ASP A 627 -49.75 -17.35 8.63
CA ASP A 627 -50.77 -16.41 8.18
C ASP A 627 -50.22 -14.98 8.03
N ARG A 628 -51.07 -14.09 7.50
CA ARG A 628 -50.73 -12.67 7.28
C ARG A 628 -50.34 -11.96 8.58
N LYS A 629 -50.97 -12.28 9.72
CA LYS A 629 -50.69 -11.58 10.98
C LYS A 629 -49.29 -11.91 11.46
N ALA A 630 -48.91 -13.19 11.47
CA ALA A 630 -47.58 -13.63 11.83
C ALA A 630 -46.52 -13.07 10.87
N TRP A 631 -46.83 -12.98 9.57
CA TRP A 631 -45.95 -12.35 8.59
C TRP A 631 -45.75 -10.85 8.85
N GLU A 632 -46.79 -10.09 9.19
CA GLU A 632 -46.66 -8.67 9.54
C GLU A 632 -45.87 -8.45 10.85
N GLU A 633 -45.94 -9.39 11.80
CA GLU A 633 -45.10 -9.37 13.00
C GLU A 633 -43.63 -9.64 12.66
N ARG A 634 -43.35 -10.61 11.78
CA ARG A 634 -42.01 -10.88 11.24
C ARG A 634 -41.45 -9.67 10.48
N LYS A 635 -42.25 -9.01 9.64
CA LYS A 635 -41.85 -7.79 8.92
C LYS A 635 -41.43 -6.66 9.86
N LYS A 636 -42.14 -6.46 10.99
CA LYS A 636 -41.76 -5.46 12.00
C LYS A 636 -40.40 -5.79 12.62
N CYS A 637 -40.18 -7.05 13.00
CA CYS A 637 -38.89 -7.50 13.51
C CYS A 637 -37.78 -7.23 12.48
N LEU A 638 -37.97 -7.69 11.24
CA LEU A 638 -36.97 -7.54 10.17
C LEU A 638 -36.67 -6.07 9.90
N TYR A 639 -37.68 -5.20 9.84
CA TYR A 639 -37.50 -3.76 9.67
C TYR A 639 -36.62 -3.18 10.78
N THR A 640 -36.92 -3.48 12.05
CA THR A 640 -36.15 -2.96 13.19
C THR A 640 -34.73 -3.51 13.22
N GLU A 641 -34.56 -4.83 13.18
CA GLU A 641 -33.24 -5.45 13.34
C GLU A 641 -32.33 -5.24 12.13
N VAL A 642 -32.86 -5.15 10.90
CA VAL A 642 -32.04 -4.83 9.72
C VAL A 642 -31.47 -3.42 9.85
N ARG A 643 -32.28 -2.43 10.28
CA ARG A 643 -31.79 -1.06 10.51
C ARG A 643 -30.74 -1.00 11.61
N GLU A 644 -30.99 -1.68 12.72
CA GLU A 644 -30.06 -1.77 13.86
C GLU A 644 -28.72 -2.39 13.42
N LYS A 645 -28.75 -3.56 12.78
CA LYS A 645 -27.52 -4.27 12.35
C LYS A 645 -26.80 -3.56 11.21
N LEU A 646 -27.50 -2.74 10.42
CA LEU A 646 -26.90 -1.87 9.42
C LEU A 646 -26.30 -0.60 10.06
N GLY A 647 -26.71 -0.21 11.26
CA GLY A 647 -26.26 1.02 11.92
C GLY A 647 -26.68 2.29 11.18
N ILE A 648 -27.77 2.24 10.40
CA ILE A 648 -28.11 3.30 9.45
C ILE A 648 -28.71 4.54 10.13
N ASP A 649 -29.44 4.36 11.23
CA ASP A 649 -30.16 5.46 11.89
C ASP A 649 -29.20 6.52 12.44
N ASP A 650 -28.07 6.12 13.01
CA ASP A 650 -27.04 7.03 13.51
C ASP A 650 -26.38 7.85 12.39
N LEU A 651 -26.17 7.25 11.22
CA LEU A 651 -25.65 7.98 10.06
C LEU A 651 -26.69 8.93 9.48
N LEU A 652 -27.95 8.51 9.40
CA LEU A 652 -29.05 9.35 8.90
C LEU A 652 -29.21 10.61 9.76
N MET A 653 -29.05 10.50 11.09
CA MET A 653 -29.08 11.63 12.02
C MET A 653 -27.90 12.60 11.85
N GLN A 654 -26.77 12.11 11.34
CA GLN A 654 -25.55 12.90 11.13
C GLN A 654 -25.46 13.50 9.72
N ARG A 655 -26.47 13.27 8.86
CA ARG A 655 -26.49 13.85 7.52
C ARG A 655 -26.57 15.37 7.57
N VAL A 656 -25.95 16.00 6.59
CA VAL A 656 -26.17 17.41 6.26
C VAL A 656 -27.28 17.53 5.22
N HIS A 657 -27.96 18.68 5.22
CA HIS A 657 -29.01 19.01 4.24
C HIS A 657 -28.53 20.13 3.31
N ALA A 658 -27.36 19.94 2.71
CA ALA A 658 -26.78 20.91 1.77
C ALA A 658 -27.55 20.93 0.44
N LYS A 659 -27.50 22.07 -0.26
CA LYS A 659 -28.04 22.15 -1.63
C LYS A 659 -27.15 21.33 -2.57
N PRO A 660 -27.71 20.45 -3.41
CA PRO A 660 -26.91 19.69 -4.36
C PRO A 660 -26.20 20.60 -5.37
N ILE A 661 -24.98 20.22 -5.73
CA ILE A 661 -24.27 20.81 -6.86
C ILE A 661 -24.86 20.19 -8.12
N LEU A 662 -25.32 21.02 -9.05
CA LEU A 662 -26.01 20.58 -10.27
C LEU A 662 -25.26 21.03 -11.52
N SER A 663 -25.06 20.11 -12.47
CA SER A 663 -24.55 20.48 -13.79
C SER A 663 -25.59 21.24 -14.60
N LYS A 664 -25.17 21.82 -15.72
CA LYS A 664 -26.10 22.25 -16.78
C LYS A 664 -26.90 21.03 -17.27
N ILE A 665 -28.17 21.27 -17.60
CA ILE A 665 -29.05 20.27 -18.21
C ILE A 665 -28.62 20.05 -19.66
N ARG A 666 -28.40 18.79 -20.03
CA ARG A 666 -28.07 18.34 -21.39
C ARG A 666 -29.31 17.71 -22.02
N LYS A 667 -29.67 18.14 -23.22
CA LYS A 667 -30.94 17.73 -23.87
C LYS A 667 -30.68 16.76 -25.01
N TYR A 668 -31.46 15.68 -25.03
CA TYR A 668 -31.39 14.60 -26.03
C TYR A 668 -32.78 14.31 -26.61
N ASP A 669 -32.89 13.29 -27.47
CA ASP A 669 -34.18 12.88 -28.06
C ASP A 669 -35.10 12.33 -26.96
N GLY A 670 -36.09 13.12 -26.54
CA GLY A 670 -37.16 12.71 -25.62
C GLY A 670 -36.82 12.76 -24.13
N TYR A 671 -35.57 13.05 -23.75
CA TYR A 671 -35.15 13.16 -22.35
C TYR A 671 -34.02 14.19 -22.16
N THR A 672 -33.71 14.53 -20.91
CA THR A 672 -32.54 15.32 -20.53
C THR A 672 -31.68 14.58 -19.52
N VAL A 673 -30.43 14.99 -19.39
CA VAL A 673 -29.47 14.48 -18.42
C VAL A 673 -28.90 15.62 -17.59
N GLN A 674 -28.79 15.44 -16.28
CA GLN A 674 -28.18 16.40 -15.36
C GLN A 674 -27.37 15.67 -14.30
N ASN A 675 -26.10 16.00 -14.13
CA ASN A 675 -25.27 15.45 -13.07
C ASN A 675 -25.58 16.19 -11.76
N PHE A 676 -25.45 15.47 -10.65
CA PHE A 676 -25.54 16.07 -9.33
C PHE A 676 -24.43 15.53 -8.42
N ALA A 677 -24.03 16.33 -7.44
CA ALA A 677 -23.30 15.88 -6.26
C ALA A 677 -24.06 16.33 -5.02
N LEU A 678 -24.46 15.36 -4.19
CA LEU A 678 -25.19 15.57 -2.95
C LEU A 678 -24.25 15.30 -1.77
N GLU A 679 -24.06 16.29 -0.91
CA GLU A 679 -23.36 16.10 0.36
C GLU A 679 -24.27 15.29 1.32
N THR A 680 -23.76 14.18 1.84
CA THR A 680 -24.50 13.29 2.74
C THR A 680 -24.03 13.43 4.18
N LEU A 681 -22.86 12.91 4.53
CA LEU A 681 -22.19 13.24 5.80
C LEU A 681 -21.35 14.53 5.61
N PRO A 682 -20.98 15.25 6.68
CA PRO A 682 -20.11 16.42 6.57
C PRO A 682 -18.85 16.11 5.75
N GLY A 683 -18.75 16.74 4.57
CA GLY A 683 -17.67 16.57 3.60
C GLY A 683 -17.76 15.34 2.69
N LEU A 684 -18.73 14.44 2.84
CA LEU A 684 -18.89 13.26 1.98
C LEU A 684 -19.92 13.53 0.88
N TYR A 685 -19.52 13.41 -0.39
CA TYR A 685 -20.43 13.60 -1.51
C TYR A 685 -20.76 12.27 -2.21
N VAL A 686 -22.04 12.09 -2.55
CA VAL A 686 -22.47 11.10 -3.54
C VAL A 686 -22.76 11.80 -4.86
N ALA A 687 -22.03 11.41 -5.91
CA ALA A 687 -22.23 11.91 -7.25
C ALA A 687 -23.12 10.96 -8.08
N GLY A 688 -23.91 11.53 -8.98
CA GLY A 688 -24.82 10.78 -9.82
C GLY A 688 -25.38 11.57 -10.99
N THR A 689 -26.31 10.96 -11.70
CA THR A 689 -26.93 11.51 -12.91
C THR A 689 -28.44 11.27 -12.89
N ILE A 690 -29.18 12.34 -13.15
CA ILE A 690 -30.64 12.37 -13.29
C ILE A 690 -30.98 12.38 -14.78
N TYR A 691 -31.81 11.42 -15.21
CA TYR A 691 -32.41 11.35 -16.53
C TYR A 691 -33.88 11.76 -16.41
N THR A 692 -34.29 12.86 -17.07
CA THR A 692 -35.64 13.43 -16.94
C THR A 692 -36.41 13.36 -18.27
N PRO A 693 -37.68 12.93 -18.29
CA PRO A 693 -38.51 12.96 -19.49
C PRO A 693 -38.74 14.38 -20.02
N LEU A 694 -38.81 14.56 -21.35
CA LEU A 694 -39.28 15.82 -21.94
C LEU A 694 -40.81 15.90 -22.06
N SER A 695 -41.53 14.80 -21.78
CA SER A 695 -42.99 14.78 -21.77
C SER A 695 -43.55 15.67 -20.66
N LYS A 696 -44.68 16.32 -20.92
CA LYS A 696 -45.37 17.15 -19.90
C LYS A 696 -46.02 16.27 -18.82
N GLY A 697 -46.26 16.86 -17.65
CA GLY A 697 -46.99 16.23 -16.55
C GLY A 697 -46.06 15.69 -15.45
N LYS A 698 -46.65 14.94 -14.51
CA LYS A 698 -45.93 14.29 -13.43
C LYS A 698 -45.31 12.97 -13.91
N HIS A 699 -44.08 12.69 -13.49
CA HIS A 699 -43.31 11.52 -13.90
C HIS A 699 -43.14 10.55 -12.75
N ALA A 700 -43.03 9.26 -13.08
CA ALA A 700 -42.54 8.29 -12.11
C ALA A 700 -41.11 8.64 -11.70
N LEU A 701 -40.66 8.19 -10.54
CA LEU A 701 -39.26 8.25 -10.11
C LEU A 701 -38.72 6.83 -10.00
N ILE A 702 -37.53 6.55 -10.53
CA ILE A 702 -36.85 5.26 -10.35
C ILE A 702 -35.44 5.50 -9.84
N ILE A 703 -35.16 5.05 -8.62
CA ILE A 703 -33.84 5.07 -8.00
C ILE A 703 -33.06 3.84 -8.46
N CYS A 704 -31.87 4.05 -9.01
CA CYS A 704 -31.14 3.02 -9.75
C CYS A 704 -29.73 2.76 -9.21
N PRO A 705 -29.60 2.12 -8.02
CA PRO A 705 -28.31 1.56 -7.60
C PRO A 705 -27.74 0.65 -8.70
N ASN A 706 -26.44 0.70 -8.91
CA ASN A 706 -25.76 -0.13 -9.91
C ASN A 706 -24.98 -1.27 -9.23
N GLY A 707 -24.82 -2.40 -9.92
CA GLY A 707 -23.95 -3.49 -9.45
C GLY A 707 -22.50 -3.28 -9.85
N HIS A 708 -21.64 -4.22 -9.46
CA HIS A 708 -20.20 -4.24 -9.77
C HIS A 708 -19.89 -4.57 -11.24
N PHE A 709 -20.69 -4.06 -12.17
CA PHE A 709 -20.37 -4.12 -13.60
C PHE A 709 -19.26 -3.12 -13.91
N ALA A 710 -18.43 -3.44 -14.90
CA ALA A 710 -17.36 -2.53 -15.35
C ALA A 710 -17.90 -1.12 -15.61
N ASP A 711 -17.13 -0.11 -15.23
CA ASP A 711 -17.45 1.32 -15.31
C ASP A 711 -18.69 1.77 -14.50
N GLY A 712 -19.24 0.92 -13.62
CA GLY A 712 -20.32 1.28 -12.69
C GLY A 712 -21.50 1.93 -13.40
N ARG A 713 -21.91 3.14 -12.97
CA ARG A 713 -23.03 3.88 -13.60
C ARG A 713 -22.72 4.47 -14.98
N TYR A 714 -21.45 4.56 -15.37
CA TYR A 714 -21.03 5.23 -16.62
C TYR A 714 -21.20 4.34 -17.85
N ARG A 715 -21.27 3.03 -17.66
CA ARG A 715 -21.32 2.04 -18.74
C ARG A 715 -22.54 2.22 -19.66
N LYS A 716 -22.38 1.75 -20.90
CA LYS A 716 -23.37 1.88 -21.98
C LYS A 716 -24.76 1.36 -21.61
N ASP A 717 -24.88 0.14 -21.10
CA ASP A 717 -26.19 -0.46 -20.83
C ASP A 717 -26.94 0.27 -19.70
N GLN A 718 -26.23 0.87 -18.74
CA GLN A 718 -26.84 1.71 -17.70
C GLN A 718 -27.47 2.95 -18.34
N GLN A 719 -26.71 3.69 -19.18
CA GLN A 719 -27.22 4.89 -19.85
C GLN A 719 -28.42 4.57 -20.74
N VAL A 720 -28.35 3.47 -21.51
CA VAL A 720 -29.45 2.97 -22.34
C VAL A 720 -30.70 2.66 -21.51
N ARG A 721 -30.53 2.02 -20.34
CA ARG A 721 -31.64 1.74 -19.41
C ARG A 721 -32.30 3.02 -18.89
N MET A 722 -31.49 3.95 -18.37
CA MET A 722 -31.99 5.19 -17.78
C MET A 722 -32.65 6.09 -18.83
N GLY A 723 -32.01 6.29 -19.99
CA GLY A 723 -32.54 7.09 -21.08
C GLY A 723 -33.84 6.52 -21.65
N SER A 724 -33.96 5.20 -21.77
CA SER A 724 -35.19 4.57 -22.27
C SER A 724 -36.36 4.74 -21.30
N LEU A 725 -36.14 4.51 -20.00
CA LEU A 725 -37.17 4.76 -18.97
C LEU A 725 -37.57 6.24 -18.91
N ALA A 726 -36.60 7.16 -19.05
CA ALA A 726 -36.86 8.59 -19.14
C ALA A 726 -37.68 8.97 -20.36
N ARG A 727 -37.37 8.44 -21.54
CA ARG A 727 -38.19 8.67 -22.74
C ARG A 727 -39.63 8.17 -22.57
N MET A 728 -39.85 7.10 -21.82
CA MET A 728 -41.18 6.54 -21.56
C MET A 728 -41.93 7.26 -20.42
N GLY A 729 -41.31 8.20 -19.70
CA GLY A 729 -41.99 9.05 -18.70
C GLY A 729 -41.60 8.82 -17.24
N ALA A 730 -40.45 8.20 -16.96
CA ALA A 730 -39.90 8.06 -15.61
C ALA A 730 -38.60 8.84 -15.42
N VAL A 731 -38.53 9.71 -14.41
CA VAL A 731 -37.24 10.25 -13.95
C VAL A 731 -36.41 9.12 -13.36
N CYS A 732 -35.19 8.93 -13.85
CA CYS A 732 -34.28 7.87 -13.40
C CYS A 732 -33.01 8.45 -12.81
N VAL A 733 -32.54 7.89 -11.69
CA VAL A 733 -31.35 8.38 -10.99
C VAL A 733 -30.34 7.27 -10.76
N GLY A 734 -29.20 7.34 -11.43
CA GLY A 734 -28.05 6.48 -11.17
C GLY A 734 -26.98 7.24 -10.39
N TYR A 735 -26.32 6.59 -9.43
CA TYR A 735 -25.32 7.22 -8.56
C TYR A 735 -24.15 6.28 -8.32
N ASP A 736 -23.01 6.85 -7.94
CA ASP A 736 -21.77 6.10 -7.69
C ASP A 736 -21.92 5.15 -6.50
N LEU A 737 -21.35 3.95 -6.64
CA LEU A 737 -21.07 3.09 -5.50
C LEU A 737 -20.00 3.76 -4.62
N PHE A 738 -20.01 3.47 -3.32
CA PHE A 738 -18.98 4.00 -2.43
C PHE A 738 -17.61 3.45 -2.84
N GLY A 739 -16.60 4.33 -2.97
CA GLY A 739 -15.28 3.97 -3.50
C GLY A 739 -15.25 3.70 -5.02
N TRP A 740 -16.31 4.01 -5.77
CA TRP A 740 -16.33 3.95 -7.23
C TRP A 740 -16.58 5.34 -7.84
N GLY A 741 -16.22 5.50 -9.11
CA GLY A 741 -16.45 6.75 -9.82
C GLY A 741 -15.82 7.93 -9.08
N GLU A 742 -16.60 8.98 -8.85
CA GLU A 742 -16.11 10.17 -8.15
C GLU A 742 -15.93 9.90 -6.65
N SER A 743 -16.68 8.95 -6.06
CA SER A 743 -16.44 8.55 -4.66
C SER A 743 -15.03 8.02 -4.44
N ALA A 744 -14.38 7.41 -5.44
CA ALA A 744 -13.00 6.92 -5.32
C ALA A 744 -11.99 8.07 -5.12
N LEU A 745 -12.30 9.28 -5.59
CA LEU A 745 -11.47 10.46 -5.38
C LEU A 745 -11.52 10.96 -3.92
N GLN A 746 -12.59 10.63 -3.19
CA GLN A 746 -12.74 10.99 -1.77
C GLN A 746 -12.15 9.96 -0.82
N VAL A 747 -12.23 8.66 -1.15
CA VAL A 747 -11.94 7.59 -0.17
C VAL A 747 -11.01 6.49 -0.70
N GLY A 748 -10.59 6.57 -1.97
CA GLY A 748 -9.86 5.49 -2.64
C GLY A 748 -10.76 4.32 -3.07
N SER A 749 -10.31 3.56 -4.08
CA SER A 749 -11.05 2.40 -4.60
C SER A 749 -11.16 1.26 -3.58
N GLU A 750 -10.11 1.05 -2.78
CA GLU A 750 -10.05 -0.04 -1.79
C GLU A 750 -11.13 0.10 -0.71
N ALA A 751 -11.58 1.34 -0.41
CA ALA A 751 -12.63 1.60 0.57
C ALA A 751 -13.99 0.98 0.19
N HIS A 752 -14.19 0.63 -1.08
CA HIS A 752 -15.41 -0.04 -1.54
C HIS A 752 -15.63 -1.40 -0.87
N ARG A 753 -14.57 -2.19 -0.67
CA ARG A 753 -14.67 -3.52 -0.06
C ARG A 753 -14.64 -3.44 1.47
N SER A 754 -15.50 -2.60 2.04
CA SER A 754 -15.64 -2.38 3.48
C SER A 754 -17.10 -2.52 3.95
N SER A 755 -17.29 -2.76 5.24
CA SER A 755 -18.61 -2.71 5.88
C SER A 755 -19.24 -1.32 5.81
N ALA A 756 -18.41 -0.26 5.84
CA ALA A 756 -18.84 1.12 5.65
C ALA A 756 -19.58 1.35 4.32
N ALA A 757 -19.13 0.69 3.25
CA ALA A 757 -19.79 0.77 1.94
C ALA A 757 -21.24 0.29 1.99
N HIS A 758 -21.56 -0.71 2.82
CA HIS A 758 -22.90 -1.27 2.94
C HIS A 758 -23.90 -0.23 3.45
N VAL A 759 -23.57 0.40 4.58
CA VAL A 759 -24.44 1.41 5.20
C VAL A 759 -24.40 2.75 4.45
N ILE A 760 -23.25 3.20 3.94
CA ILE A 760 -23.16 4.46 3.18
C ILE A 760 -24.00 4.39 1.90
N GLN A 761 -23.96 3.27 1.16
CA GLN A 761 -24.73 3.17 -0.09
C GLN A 761 -26.24 3.16 0.16
N ALA A 762 -26.69 2.52 1.25
CA ALA A 762 -28.08 2.58 1.68
C ALA A 762 -28.48 4.01 2.09
N MET A 763 -27.64 4.70 2.88
CA MET A 763 -27.84 6.10 3.27
C MET A 763 -27.90 7.02 2.04
N ASN A 764 -27.01 6.82 1.06
CA ASN A 764 -26.99 7.57 -0.18
C ASN A 764 -28.30 7.40 -0.96
N GLY A 765 -28.82 6.17 -1.08
CA GLY A 765 -30.10 5.90 -1.72
C GLY A 765 -31.27 6.64 -1.05
N ILE A 766 -31.32 6.64 0.28
CA ILE A 766 -32.34 7.39 1.05
C ILE A 766 -32.17 8.91 0.87
N ALA A 767 -30.94 9.43 0.91
CA ALA A 767 -30.66 10.86 0.73
C ALA A 767 -31.03 11.35 -0.68
N ILE A 768 -30.76 10.54 -1.70
CA ILE A 768 -31.14 10.83 -3.07
C ILE A 768 -32.66 10.80 -3.20
N LEU A 769 -33.34 9.81 -2.61
CA LEU A 769 -34.81 9.74 -2.63
C LEU A 769 -35.43 10.98 -1.95
N ASP A 770 -34.93 11.37 -0.77
CA ASP A 770 -35.35 12.57 -0.06
C ASP A 770 -35.25 13.82 -0.96
N TYR A 771 -34.10 14.00 -1.62
CA TYR A 771 -33.88 15.11 -2.54
C TYR A 771 -34.83 15.06 -3.74
N MET A 772 -34.95 13.91 -4.41
CA MET A 772 -35.75 13.79 -5.62
C MET A 772 -37.24 14.03 -5.39
N LEU A 773 -37.76 13.66 -4.21
CA LEU A 773 -39.16 13.91 -3.83
C LEU A 773 -39.46 15.38 -3.52
N THR A 774 -38.44 16.26 -3.46
CA THR A 774 -38.64 17.71 -3.41
C THR A 774 -39.01 18.31 -4.77
N ARG A 775 -38.74 17.60 -5.86
CA ARG A 775 -39.03 18.11 -7.21
C ARG A 775 -40.54 18.09 -7.49
N ASN A 776 -41.01 19.13 -8.16
CA ASN A 776 -42.42 19.31 -8.47
C ASN A 776 -42.90 18.51 -9.69
N ASP A 777 -42.01 17.88 -10.45
CA ASP A 777 -42.33 17.02 -11.59
C ASP A 777 -42.51 15.55 -11.19
N ILE A 778 -42.21 15.16 -9.95
CA ILE A 778 -42.35 13.78 -9.48
C ILE A 778 -43.77 13.46 -8.99
N ASP A 779 -44.25 12.29 -9.39
CA ASP A 779 -45.44 11.61 -8.87
C ASP A 779 -45.04 10.71 -7.70
N ARG A 780 -45.53 11.03 -6.49
CA ARG A 780 -45.16 10.31 -5.27
C ARG A 780 -45.80 8.92 -5.17
N GLU A 781 -46.83 8.65 -5.97
CA GLU A 781 -47.48 7.34 -6.03
C GLU A 781 -46.79 6.37 -7.01
N ARG A 782 -45.77 6.85 -7.74
CA ARG A 782 -45.01 6.06 -8.74
C ARG A 782 -43.51 6.17 -8.52
N VAL A 783 -43.07 5.71 -7.35
CA VAL A 783 -41.66 5.67 -6.96
C VAL A 783 -41.16 4.23 -7.00
N GLY A 784 -40.12 3.96 -7.79
CA GLY A 784 -39.57 2.64 -7.98
C GLY A 784 -38.09 2.53 -7.64
N VAL A 785 -37.61 1.30 -7.48
CA VAL A 785 -36.19 0.98 -7.31
C VAL A 785 -35.77 -0.15 -8.25
N ASN A 786 -34.63 0.01 -8.93
CA ASN A 786 -34.15 -0.96 -9.91
C ASN A 786 -32.62 -1.00 -10.02
N GLY A 787 -32.04 -2.17 -9.79
CA GLY A 787 -30.60 -2.40 -9.96
C GLY A 787 -30.32 -3.83 -10.37
N GLY A 788 -29.12 -4.06 -10.90
CA GLY A 788 -28.64 -5.38 -11.31
C GLY A 788 -27.47 -5.86 -10.46
N SER A 789 -27.33 -7.17 -10.25
CA SER A 789 -26.26 -7.74 -9.41
C SER A 789 -26.27 -7.10 -8.01
N GLY A 790 -25.14 -6.58 -7.49
CA GLY A 790 -25.12 -5.85 -6.22
C GLY A 790 -26.08 -4.65 -6.13
N GLY A 791 -26.43 -4.04 -7.26
CA GLY A 791 -27.47 -3.00 -7.30
C GLY A 791 -28.87 -3.57 -7.07
N GLY A 792 -29.12 -4.83 -7.45
CA GLY A 792 -30.35 -5.53 -7.13
C GLY A 792 -30.44 -5.89 -5.65
N SER A 793 -29.32 -6.33 -5.03
CA SER A 793 -29.20 -6.51 -3.58
C SER A 793 -29.52 -5.20 -2.84
N GLN A 794 -28.96 -4.06 -3.30
CA GLN A 794 -29.28 -2.74 -2.76
C GLN A 794 -30.72 -2.32 -3.00
N ALA A 795 -31.33 -2.67 -4.13
CA ALA A 795 -32.74 -2.36 -4.39
C ALA A 795 -33.65 -3.03 -3.36
N VAL A 796 -33.38 -4.30 -3.02
CA VAL A 796 -34.07 -5.02 -1.94
C VAL A 796 -33.86 -4.30 -0.61
N LEU A 797 -32.60 -4.01 -0.24
CA LEU A 797 -32.29 -3.32 1.01
C LEU A 797 -32.99 -1.96 1.13
N LEU A 798 -32.96 -1.13 0.08
CA LEU A 798 -33.64 0.18 0.07
C LEU A 798 -35.15 0.04 0.24
N SER A 799 -35.77 -1.00 -0.33
CA SER A 799 -37.21 -1.26 -0.18
C SER A 799 -37.60 -1.73 1.24
N VAL A 800 -36.66 -2.34 1.96
CA VAL A 800 -36.81 -2.70 3.38
C VAL A 800 -36.69 -1.45 4.25
N LEU A 801 -35.72 -0.58 3.93
CA LEU A 801 -35.40 0.60 4.73
C LEU A 801 -36.36 1.77 4.52
N ASP A 802 -37.08 1.81 3.39
CA ASP A 802 -37.92 2.94 3.01
C ASP A 802 -39.24 2.48 2.37
N ASP A 803 -40.35 2.89 2.97
CA ASP A 803 -41.69 2.48 2.57
C ASP A 803 -42.26 3.27 1.38
N ARG A 804 -41.60 4.36 0.96
CA ARG A 804 -42.05 5.22 -0.15
C ARG A 804 -41.91 4.55 -1.51
N TYR A 805 -41.15 3.47 -1.63
CA TYR A 805 -41.09 2.67 -2.86
C TYR A 805 -42.42 1.94 -3.09
N THR A 806 -42.96 2.10 -4.29
CA THR A 806 -44.25 1.55 -4.75
C THR A 806 -44.09 0.42 -5.77
N ALA A 807 -42.92 0.29 -6.41
CA ALA A 807 -42.56 -0.85 -7.26
C ALA A 807 -41.06 -1.18 -7.17
N MET A 808 -40.69 -2.46 -7.25
CA MET A 808 -39.30 -2.90 -7.14
C MET A 808 -38.93 -3.90 -8.23
N ALA A 809 -37.74 -3.76 -8.80
CA ALA A 809 -37.22 -4.67 -9.82
C ALA A 809 -35.72 -5.03 -9.61
N PRO A 810 -35.37 -5.94 -8.69
CA PRO A 810 -34.04 -6.54 -8.61
C PRO A 810 -33.76 -7.44 -9.83
N VAL A 811 -32.58 -7.27 -10.42
CA VAL A 811 -32.17 -7.98 -11.64
C VAL A 811 -30.90 -8.78 -11.35
N VAL A 812 -30.91 -10.08 -11.66
CA VAL A 812 -29.76 -11.00 -11.56
C VAL A 812 -29.03 -10.91 -10.22
N SER A 813 -29.80 -10.84 -9.12
CA SER A 813 -29.27 -10.62 -7.78
C SER A 813 -29.86 -11.53 -6.69
N LEU A 814 -31.14 -11.88 -6.79
CA LEU A 814 -31.88 -12.48 -5.69
C LEU A 814 -31.51 -13.96 -5.48
N ALA A 815 -31.14 -14.31 -4.24
CA ALA A 815 -31.00 -15.70 -3.80
C ALA A 815 -31.24 -15.85 -2.29
N SER A 816 -31.73 -17.02 -1.88
CA SER A 816 -31.82 -17.43 -0.47
C SER A 816 -30.47 -17.92 0.08
N HIS A 817 -29.60 -18.40 -0.81
CA HIS A 817 -28.32 -19.04 -0.50
C HIS A 817 -27.10 -18.18 -0.82
N PHE A 818 -27.29 -16.93 -1.25
CA PHE A 818 -26.21 -15.98 -1.48
C PHE A 818 -26.62 -14.57 -1.06
N ASP A 819 -25.86 -14.00 -0.12
CA ASP A 819 -26.15 -12.69 0.49
C ASP A 819 -25.57 -11.52 -0.30
N GLY A 820 -24.60 -11.79 -1.17
CA GLY A 820 -23.77 -10.80 -1.87
C GLY A 820 -22.30 -11.02 -1.58
N GLY A 821 -21.44 -10.99 -2.60
CA GLY A 821 -20.02 -11.34 -2.48
C GLY A 821 -19.12 -10.17 -2.09
N CYS A 822 -19.66 -8.95 -2.15
CA CYS A 822 -18.97 -7.74 -1.74
C CYS A 822 -19.39 -7.35 -0.31
N PRO A 823 -18.47 -6.87 0.53
CA PRO A 823 -18.81 -6.26 1.81
C PRO A 823 -19.81 -5.10 1.70
N CYS A 824 -19.94 -4.46 0.53
CA CYS A 824 -20.95 -3.43 0.30
C CYS A 824 -22.40 -3.98 0.22
N GLU A 825 -22.56 -5.31 0.15
CA GLU A 825 -23.84 -6.04 0.14
C GLU A 825 -24.06 -6.84 1.44
N SER A 826 -22.98 -7.36 2.04
CA SER A 826 -23.07 -8.30 3.17
C SER A 826 -22.09 -8.02 4.31
N GLY A 827 -21.35 -6.90 4.27
CA GLY A 827 -20.28 -6.59 5.23
C GLY A 827 -20.77 -6.17 6.62
N LEU A 828 -22.08 -5.96 6.77
CA LEU A 828 -22.75 -5.77 8.05
C LEU A 828 -23.75 -6.91 8.25
N PRO A 829 -23.98 -7.37 9.49
CA PRO A 829 -24.63 -8.65 9.78
C PRO A 829 -26.17 -8.61 9.63
N VAL A 830 -26.70 -7.89 8.62
CA VAL A 830 -28.16 -7.72 8.41
C VAL A 830 -28.89 -9.05 8.21
N PHE A 831 -28.23 -10.05 7.62
CA PHE A 831 -28.78 -11.38 7.41
C PHE A 831 -28.90 -12.22 8.68
N LEU A 832 -28.37 -11.75 9.81
CA LEU A 832 -28.60 -12.35 11.14
C LEU A 832 -29.82 -11.76 11.85
N ALA A 833 -30.56 -10.83 11.22
CA ALA A 833 -31.77 -10.24 11.79
C ALA A 833 -32.81 -11.31 12.16
N CYS A 834 -33.41 -11.14 13.33
CA CYS A 834 -34.51 -11.95 13.83
C CYS A 834 -34.20 -13.46 13.85
N GLY A 835 -32.97 -13.82 14.26
CA GLY A 835 -32.51 -15.21 14.31
C GLY A 835 -32.05 -15.79 12.97
N GLY A 836 -31.95 -14.97 11.92
CA GLY A 836 -31.51 -15.36 10.59
C GLY A 836 -32.55 -15.04 9.52
N THR A 837 -32.11 -14.48 8.41
CA THR A 837 -32.92 -14.14 7.24
C THR A 837 -32.08 -14.29 5.96
N ASN A 838 -32.63 -13.95 4.79
CA ASN A 838 -31.92 -13.92 3.51
C ASN A 838 -32.56 -12.89 2.55
N ASN A 839 -31.92 -12.62 1.42
CA ASN A 839 -32.40 -11.64 0.45
C ASN A 839 -33.83 -11.93 -0.07
N ALA A 840 -34.25 -13.20 -0.16
CA ALA A 840 -35.59 -13.56 -0.62
C ALA A 840 -36.68 -13.18 0.40
N GLU A 841 -36.45 -13.43 1.71
CA GLU A 841 -37.36 -12.97 2.77
C GLU A 841 -37.40 -11.44 2.87
N LEU A 842 -36.24 -10.78 2.72
CA LEU A 842 -36.18 -9.32 2.67
C LEU A 842 -36.97 -8.76 1.48
N ALA A 843 -36.86 -9.36 0.29
CA ALA A 843 -37.69 -8.98 -0.87
C ALA A 843 -39.18 -9.24 -0.64
N ALA A 844 -39.54 -10.29 0.11
CA ALA A 844 -40.93 -10.59 0.47
C ALA A 844 -41.57 -9.49 1.31
N MET A 845 -40.77 -8.73 2.10
CA MET A 845 -41.28 -7.60 2.89
C MET A 845 -41.97 -6.53 2.02
N PHE A 846 -41.68 -6.51 0.72
CA PHE A 846 -42.31 -5.59 -0.23
C PHE A 846 -43.78 -5.93 -0.53
N ALA A 847 -44.22 -7.16 -0.25
CA ALA A 847 -45.61 -7.57 -0.43
C ALA A 847 -46.58 -6.64 0.34
N PRO A 848 -47.70 -6.22 -0.29
CA PRO A 848 -48.24 -6.69 -1.58
C PRO A 848 -47.86 -5.84 -2.81
N ARG A 849 -46.87 -4.93 -2.70
CA ARG A 849 -46.52 -3.98 -3.77
C ARG A 849 -45.86 -4.67 -4.98
N PRO A 850 -46.01 -4.15 -6.21
CA PRO A 850 -45.41 -4.75 -7.40
C PRO A 850 -43.91 -5.06 -7.33
N LEU A 851 -43.54 -6.33 -7.57
CA LEU A 851 -42.17 -6.83 -7.56
C LEU A 851 -41.87 -7.65 -8.83
N LEU A 852 -40.83 -7.28 -9.57
CA LEU A 852 -40.24 -8.09 -10.63
C LEU A 852 -38.91 -8.67 -10.17
N ILE A 853 -38.72 -9.97 -10.32
CA ILE A 853 -37.41 -10.62 -10.21
C ILE A 853 -36.96 -11.03 -11.60
N VAL A 854 -35.80 -10.54 -12.05
CA VAL A 854 -35.17 -11.07 -13.26
C VAL A 854 -34.04 -12.00 -12.83
N SER A 855 -34.03 -13.23 -13.35
CA SER A 855 -33.01 -14.24 -13.06
C SER A 855 -32.47 -14.85 -14.35
N ASP A 856 -31.32 -15.50 -14.29
CA ASP A 856 -30.70 -16.22 -15.40
C ASP A 856 -30.13 -17.58 -14.95
N GLY A 857 -29.78 -18.44 -15.91
CA GLY A 857 -29.23 -19.77 -15.63
C GLY A 857 -27.73 -19.78 -15.37
N GLY A 858 -27.03 -18.68 -15.67
CA GLY A 858 -25.57 -18.59 -15.61
C GLY A 858 -25.01 -18.12 -14.26
N ASP A 859 -25.86 -17.82 -13.28
CA ASP A 859 -25.43 -17.30 -11.98
C ASP A 859 -26.19 -17.91 -10.78
N TRP A 860 -26.03 -17.32 -9.59
CA TRP A 860 -26.67 -17.79 -8.36
C TRP A 860 -28.20 -17.66 -8.37
N THR A 861 -28.78 -16.92 -9.32
CA THR A 861 -30.22 -16.75 -9.47
C THR A 861 -30.87 -17.88 -10.27
N ALA A 862 -30.11 -18.86 -10.75
CA ALA A 862 -30.64 -20.05 -11.43
C ALA A 862 -31.67 -20.81 -10.59
N SER A 863 -31.62 -20.70 -9.27
CA SER A 863 -32.61 -21.31 -8.37
C SER A 863 -33.94 -20.57 -8.30
N VAL A 864 -34.01 -19.30 -8.73
CA VAL A 864 -35.18 -18.44 -8.51
C VAL A 864 -36.49 -19.06 -9.00
N PRO A 865 -36.58 -19.66 -10.20
CA PRO A 865 -37.84 -20.23 -10.68
C PRO A 865 -38.36 -21.39 -9.80
N SER A 866 -37.45 -22.13 -9.15
CA SER A 866 -37.77 -23.34 -8.38
C SER A 866 -37.79 -23.13 -6.86
N LEU A 867 -37.09 -22.11 -6.35
CA LEU A 867 -36.97 -21.82 -4.92
C LEU A 867 -37.54 -20.45 -4.54
N GLU A 868 -36.86 -19.36 -4.89
CA GLU A 868 -37.20 -18.02 -4.39
C GLU A 868 -38.54 -17.48 -4.91
N TYR A 869 -38.86 -17.68 -6.20
CA TYR A 869 -40.10 -17.17 -6.78
C TYR A 869 -41.35 -17.87 -6.24
N PRO A 870 -41.41 -19.22 -6.12
CA PRO A 870 -42.50 -19.90 -5.43
C PRO A 870 -42.69 -19.42 -3.98
N TYR A 871 -41.59 -19.25 -3.23
CA TYR A 871 -41.63 -18.69 -1.88
C TYR A 871 -42.26 -17.29 -1.86
N LEU A 872 -41.82 -16.39 -2.75
CA LEU A 872 -42.40 -15.05 -2.87
C LEU A 872 -43.88 -15.08 -3.26
N LYS A 873 -44.29 -15.95 -4.19
CA LYS A 873 -45.72 -16.10 -4.53
C LYS A 873 -46.55 -16.48 -3.31
N ASN A 874 -46.05 -17.36 -2.44
CA ASN A 874 -46.73 -17.74 -1.21
C ASN A 874 -46.86 -16.53 -0.26
N MET A 875 -45.83 -15.70 -0.16
CA MET A 875 -45.87 -14.47 0.65
C MET A 875 -46.84 -13.43 0.12
N TYR A 876 -46.95 -13.29 -1.20
CA TYR A 876 -47.95 -12.43 -1.81
C TYR A 876 -49.37 -13.00 -1.67
N ALA A 877 -49.53 -14.33 -1.63
CA ALA A 877 -50.83 -14.98 -1.42
C ALA A 877 -51.42 -14.74 -0.02
N LEU A 878 -50.62 -14.28 0.96
CA LEU A 878 -51.12 -13.84 2.26
C LEU A 878 -51.94 -12.53 2.16
N TYR A 879 -51.90 -11.84 1.03
CA TYR A 879 -52.64 -10.63 0.76
C TYR A 879 -53.64 -10.87 -0.38
N ASP A 880 -54.89 -10.47 -0.16
CA ASP A 880 -55.96 -10.63 -1.14
C ASP A 880 -55.58 -10.02 -2.50
N ASP A 881 -55.76 -10.80 -3.57
CA ASP A 881 -55.49 -10.42 -4.96
C ASP A 881 -54.06 -9.92 -5.29
N ALA A 882 -53.08 -10.17 -4.42
CA ALA A 882 -51.73 -9.64 -4.60
C ALA A 882 -50.76 -10.57 -5.37
N VAL A 883 -51.07 -11.86 -5.58
CA VAL A 883 -50.15 -12.79 -6.28
C VAL A 883 -49.77 -12.29 -7.68
N GLY A 884 -50.69 -11.58 -8.37
CA GLY A 884 -50.43 -10.96 -9.66
C GLY A 884 -49.44 -9.77 -9.62
N ASN A 885 -49.03 -9.32 -8.43
CA ASN A 885 -48.05 -8.25 -8.24
C ASN A 885 -46.60 -8.75 -8.19
N VAL A 886 -46.36 -10.06 -8.05
CA VAL A 886 -45.00 -10.63 -8.07
C VAL A 886 -44.76 -11.48 -9.32
N GLY A 887 -43.70 -11.19 -10.06
CA GLY A 887 -43.36 -11.88 -11.31
C GLY A 887 -41.89 -12.25 -11.39
N ASN A 888 -41.58 -13.35 -12.06
CA ASN A 888 -40.22 -13.71 -12.44
C ASN A 888 -40.08 -13.80 -13.96
N VAL A 889 -39.06 -13.13 -14.50
CA VAL A 889 -38.58 -13.35 -15.87
C VAL A 889 -37.26 -14.10 -15.75
N HIS A 890 -37.29 -15.40 -16.07
CA HIS A 890 -36.11 -16.25 -16.07
C HIS A 890 -35.54 -16.36 -17.48
N LEU A 891 -34.23 -16.14 -17.59
CA LEU A 891 -33.47 -16.17 -18.84
C LEU A 891 -32.46 -17.33 -18.76
N GLU A 892 -32.98 -18.55 -18.91
CA GLU A 892 -32.27 -19.82 -18.68
C GLU A 892 -30.93 -19.90 -19.42
N GLU A 893 -30.89 -19.45 -20.67
CA GLU A 893 -29.71 -19.55 -21.55
C GLU A 893 -28.76 -18.34 -21.45
N GLU A 894 -29.05 -17.36 -20.59
CA GLU A 894 -28.23 -16.16 -20.43
C GLU A 894 -27.32 -16.24 -19.19
N GLY A 895 -26.33 -15.34 -19.12
CA GLY A 895 -25.43 -15.22 -17.97
C GLY A 895 -25.57 -13.89 -17.22
N HIS A 896 -24.66 -13.70 -16.26
CA HIS A 896 -24.64 -12.58 -15.32
C HIS A 896 -24.27 -11.24 -15.98
N ASP A 897 -25.28 -10.54 -16.49
CA ASP A 897 -25.15 -9.23 -17.13
C ASP A 897 -26.44 -8.41 -16.98
N PHE A 898 -26.42 -7.16 -17.48
CA PHE A 898 -27.64 -6.35 -17.64
C PHE A 898 -27.94 -6.09 -19.13
N GLY A 899 -27.94 -7.18 -19.90
CA GLY A 899 -28.22 -7.22 -21.33
C GLY A 899 -29.64 -6.83 -21.72
N PHE A 900 -29.91 -6.85 -23.03
CA PHE A 900 -31.15 -6.34 -23.61
C PHE A 900 -32.41 -7.02 -23.04
N ASN A 901 -32.42 -8.35 -22.90
CA ASN A 901 -33.59 -9.07 -22.40
C ASN A 901 -33.89 -8.75 -20.92
N LYS A 902 -32.84 -8.58 -20.10
CA LYS A 902 -32.98 -8.09 -18.72
C LYS A 902 -33.56 -6.67 -18.69
N ARG A 903 -33.06 -5.76 -19.54
CA ARG A 903 -33.61 -4.40 -19.66
C ARG A 903 -35.05 -4.40 -20.16
N LYS A 904 -35.37 -5.24 -21.14
CA LYS A 904 -36.73 -5.42 -21.68
C LYS A 904 -37.71 -5.85 -20.60
N ALA A 905 -37.35 -6.81 -19.75
CA ALA A 905 -38.19 -7.20 -18.61
C ALA A 905 -38.47 -6.02 -17.67
N VAL A 906 -37.44 -5.22 -17.37
CA VAL A 906 -37.57 -4.00 -16.56
C VAL A 906 -38.48 -2.97 -17.23
N TYR A 907 -38.32 -2.73 -18.54
CA TYR A 907 -39.17 -1.82 -19.29
C TYR A 907 -40.63 -2.27 -19.26
N ASP A 908 -40.89 -3.54 -19.56
CA ASP A 908 -42.24 -4.12 -19.61
C ASP A 908 -42.93 -4.00 -18.23
N PHE A 909 -42.19 -4.24 -17.15
CA PHE A 909 -42.68 -4.10 -15.79
C PHE A 909 -43.05 -2.65 -15.44
N PHE A 910 -42.14 -1.69 -15.63
CA PHE A 910 -42.44 -0.30 -15.29
C PHE A 910 -43.47 0.33 -16.23
N VAL A 911 -43.52 -0.06 -17.52
CA VAL A 911 -44.62 0.31 -18.43
C VAL A 911 -45.96 -0.12 -17.85
N SER A 912 -46.07 -1.36 -17.41
CA SER A 912 -47.30 -1.89 -16.83
C SER A 912 -47.66 -1.22 -15.49
N ARG A 913 -46.69 -1.07 -14.58
CA ARG A 913 -46.96 -0.62 -13.20
C ARG A 913 -47.04 0.88 -13.04
N PHE A 914 -46.25 1.63 -13.80
CA PHE A 914 -46.21 3.09 -13.73
C PHE A 914 -46.87 3.78 -14.92
N SER A 915 -47.57 3.01 -15.77
CA SER A 915 -48.26 3.50 -16.98
C SER A 915 -47.34 4.33 -17.87
N LEU A 916 -46.11 3.84 -18.08
CA LEU A 916 -45.14 4.53 -18.94
C LEU A 916 -45.51 4.34 -20.41
N ASP A 917 -45.15 5.32 -21.26
CA ASP A 917 -45.46 5.31 -22.69
C ASP A 917 -44.55 4.34 -23.45
N ARG A 918 -45.02 3.10 -23.62
CA ARG A 918 -44.33 2.04 -24.37
C ARG A 918 -43.94 2.46 -25.78
N THR A 919 -44.69 3.36 -26.42
CA THR A 919 -44.41 3.78 -27.80
C THR A 919 -43.10 4.57 -27.93
N LYS A 920 -42.50 4.99 -26.80
CA LYS A 920 -41.22 5.70 -26.75
C LYS A 920 -40.00 4.79 -26.56
N LEU A 921 -40.22 3.50 -26.33
CA LEU A 921 -39.14 2.52 -26.16
C LEU A 921 -38.37 2.31 -27.47
N ASP A 922 -37.17 2.87 -27.53
CA ASP A 922 -36.23 2.73 -28.65
C ASP A 922 -34.81 3.00 -28.12
N GLU A 923 -34.05 1.93 -27.87
CA GLU A 923 -32.67 2.04 -27.34
C GLU A 923 -31.72 2.73 -28.33
N GLY A 924 -32.03 2.70 -29.64
CA GLY A 924 -31.21 3.31 -30.69
C GLY A 924 -31.23 4.85 -30.65
N ARG A 925 -32.18 5.44 -29.92
CA ARG A 925 -32.29 6.90 -29.72
C ARG A 925 -31.63 7.40 -28.44
N ILE A 926 -30.99 6.51 -27.67
CA ILE A 926 -30.28 6.91 -26.45
C ILE A 926 -28.86 7.34 -26.81
N THR A 927 -28.51 8.58 -26.47
CA THR A 927 -27.13 9.04 -26.54
C THR A 927 -26.33 8.43 -25.40
N VAL A 928 -25.25 7.73 -25.75
CA VAL A 928 -24.26 7.24 -24.79
C VAL A 928 -23.19 8.30 -24.64
N GLU A 929 -23.22 9.03 -23.53
CA GLU A 929 -22.25 10.05 -23.20
C GLU A 929 -20.90 9.41 -22.80
N PRO A 930 -19.76 10.07 -23.10
CA PRO A 930 -18.49 9.67 -22.52
C PRO A 930 -18.54 9.81 -20.99
N GLN A 931 -17.79 8.97 -20.27
CA GLN A 931 -17.76 8.95 -18.80
C GLN A 931 -17.52 10.35 -18.18
N GLU A 932 -16.62 11.14 -18.74
CA GLU A 932 -16.32 12.50 -18.26
C GLU A 932 -17.54 13.42 -18.27
N ALA A 933 -18.45 13.28 -19.24
CA ALA A 933 -19.67 14.09 -19.30
C ALA A 933 -20.68 13.75 -18.19
N LEU A 934 -20.51 12.60 -17.53
CA LEU A 934 -21.35 12.14 -16.44
C LEU A 934 -20.75 12.44 -15.06
N LYS A 935 -19.55 13.02 -14.98
CA LYS A 935 -18.95 13.44 -13.72
C LYS A 935 -19.48 14.82 -13.27
N SER A 936 -19.59 15.01 -11.97
CA SER A 936 -19.93 16.30 -11.34
C SER A 936 -18.69 17.15 -11.07
N PHE A 937 -17.55 16.50 -10.83
CA PHE A 937 -16.24 17.08 -10.59
C PHE A 937 -15.27 16.68 -11.70
N ASP A 938 -14.16 17.39 -11.83
CA ASP A 938 -13.15 17.10 -12.83
C ASP A 938 -12.28 15.88 -12.46
N LYS A 939 -11.46 15.45 -13.43
CA LYS A 939 -10.64 14.23 -13.34
C LYS A 939 -9.61 14.26 -12.21
N ASP A 940 -9.19 15.45 -11.78
CA ASP A 940 -8.12 15.66 -10.78
C ASP A 940 -8.70 16.01 -9.39
N GLY A 941 -10.02 16.10 -9.27
CA GLY A 941 -10.71 16.44 -8.02
C GLY A 941 -10.56 17.89 -7.59
N GLU A 942 -10.09 18.78 -8.47
CA GLU A 942 -9.89 20.21 -8.19
C GLU A 942 -11.23 20.94 -8.00
N LEU A 943 -12.33 20.40 -8.58
CA LEU A 943 -13.68 20.95 -8.39
C LEU A 943 -14.39 20.45 -7.13
N TYR A 944 -13.78 19.60 -6.31
CA TYR A 944 -14.38 19.25 -5.03
C TYR A 944 -14.48 20.46 -4.11
N PRO A 945 -15.60 20.63 -3.38
CA PRO A 945 -15.70 21.65 -2.35
C PRO A 945 -14.56 21.53 -1.32
N GLU A 946 -14.12 22.66 -0.76
CA GLU A 946 -13.00 22.68 0.20
C GLU A 946 -13.23 21.75 1.40
N ASN A 947 -14.49 21.57 1.80
CA ASN A 947 -14.89 20.72 2.92
C ASN A 947 -14.93 19.22 2.57
N ALA A 948 -14.66 18.83 1.32
CA ALA A 948 -14.74 17.45 0.88
C ALA A 948 -13.71 16.56 1.58
N ILE A 949 -14.15 15.36 1.94
CA ILE A 949 -13.31 14.27 2.44
C ILE A 949 -12.38 13.81 1.31
N ARG A 950 -11.12 13.56 1.66
CA ARG A 950 -10.05 13.11 0.74
C ARG A 950 -9.36 11.83 1.19
N SER A 951 -9.77 11.23 2.31
CA SER A 951 -9.31 9.90 2.72
C SER A 951 -10.38 9.11 3.48
N PHE A 952 -10.32 7.78 3.40
CA PHE A 952 -11.24 6.90 4.11
C PHE A 952 -11.11 7.01 5.64
N GLU A 953 -9.92 7.33 6.15
CA GLU A 953 -9.65 7.51 7.58
C GLU A 953 -10.53 8.61 8.19
N GLN A 954 -10.85 9.66 7.43
CA GLN A 954 -11.72 10.75 7.89
C GLN A 954 -13.16 10.29 8.18
N LEU A 955 -13.59 9.18 7.56
CA LEU A 955 -14.90 8.58 7.80
C LEU A 955 -14.92 7.58 8.97
N GLN A 956 -13.77 7.09 9.44
CA GLN A 956 -13.72 6.06 10.48
C GLN A 956 -14.44 6.49 11.77
N LYS A 957 -14.50 7.79 12.06
CA LYS A 957 -15.23 8.34 13.21
C LYS A 957 -16.73 8.02 13.23
N TYR A 958 -17.32 7.71 12.08
CA TYR A 958 -18.74 7.38 11.94
C TYR A 958 -19.05 5.88 12.12
N PHE A 959 -18.02 5.03 12.25
CA PHE A 959 -18.13 3.56 12.31
C PHE A 959 -17.53 2.98 13.59
N ARG A 960 -17.29 3.81 14.61
CA ARG A 960 -16.69 3.42 15.89
C ARG A 960 -17.74 3.12 16.95
#